data_AF-E1JU55-F1
#
_entry.id   AF-E1JU55-F1
#
_cell.length_a   1.000
_cell.length_b   1.000
_cell.length_c   1.000
_cell.angle_alpha   90.00
_cell.angle_beta   90.00
_cell.angle_gamma   90.00
#
_symmetry.space_group_name_H-M   'P 1'
#
loop_
_entity.id
_entity.type
_entity.pdbx_description
1 polymer ?
#
loop_
_entity_poly.entity_id
_entity_poly.type
_entity_poly.pdbx_seq_one_letter_code
_entity_poly.pdbx_strand_id
1 'polypeptide(L)'
;MTMSCVRPADLCSKEPGEAATRCWRSREATPVVLLLCALAGLALCGRLEAGRGWYAFWWLASFGGLAWTAVRFPAMGRGRATFALLTLGLVLRFAFVWAWPADSDVNRYIVEGALQTVGGNPYLLAPGDPGAARLLPEALRPVLARVNHPELSAAYPPLAELYCRLVAAISPTRVAFQTAAALADWGVCLAVAVWVWRTGRPAALLLLCVANPLSLAMAAGEGHCDAVAALGVALAMGAFASRRDRAGFFLLGAAAMVKYPAALLIPFFLHRSNARQAWAALLPLAFFMVYASAGGHYFTSLAAFAGYIAHGGPVAAGLRPLLGGLAPWASLFLGAATLAVLWLSLQDDRRGPIAGLTVGLACLPTLYPWYFLPVVPLFSARPGWAYWWLLAGQCLVTTPSWLRAGGLGGEGWAMAAVWLPFVALTVLGWRRPLLLVADRPFAPVARCWVVIPARNEADRLGACLTSLAPGRAAGTIAGVVVADGGSSDATAAVAAAHGARVVAAMGGRGGQIAAAVAVCPGEAVLVVHADAVCRPDVPERVLFALNRDPRLSGGAVGMDFSGGGFGLWGIAALNALRARATGISFGDQGQFFRREALDAVGGFPDMALMEDVELALKLREAGETASLGGGLTVSARRWAGRGFGPNLVRVLTLFIGYLLGRRLGLGDPTGVRHFRRYYGRPPHQTPI
;
A
#
# COMPACT_ATOMS: atom_id res chain seq x y z
N MET A 1 35.51 -59.68 15.27
CA MET A 1 34.86 -59.28 16.53
C MET A 1 34.51 -57.79 16.43
N THR A 2 33.40 -57.39 15.79
CA THR A 2 32.02 -57.24 16.31
C THR A 2 31.84 -56.22 17.45
N MET A 3 31.27 -55.06 17.07
CA MET A 3 30.16 -54.27 17.66
C MET A 3 30.03 -54.05 19.18
N SER A 4 29.87 -52.77 19.56
CA SER A 4 28.84 -52.21 20.48
C SER A 4 29.06 -50.68 20.56
N CYS A 5 28.24 -49.78 19.99
CA CYS A 5 26.89 -49.30 20.35
C CYS A 5 26.77 -48.65 21.74
N VAL A 6 26.93 -47.31 21.80
CA VAL A 6 26.36 -46.45 22.87
C VAL A 6 25.83 -45.16 22.22
N ARG A 7 24.55 -44.88 22.45
CA ARG A 7 23.82 -43.67 22.01
C ARG A 7 24.16 -42.51 22.95
N PRO A 8 24.23 -41.26 22.48
CA PRO A 8 24.20 -40.10 23.36
C PRO A 8 22.74 -39.79 23.73
N ALA A 9 22.36 -40.18 24.95
CA ALA A 9 21.32 -39.50 25.70
C ALA A 9 21.95 -38.29 26.41
N ASP A 10 21.10 -37.32 26.73
CA ASP A 10 21.39 -36.11 27.51
C ASP A 10 22.09 -34.97 26.77
N LEU A 11 21.28 -34.22 26.00
CA LEU A 11 21.25 -32.74 25.97
C LEU A 11 20.07 -32.29 25.09
N CYS A 12 18.85 -32.75 25.41
CA CYS A 12 17.62 -32.22 24.83
C CYS A 12 16.48 -32.31 25.85
N SER A 13 16.37 -31.32 26.74
CA SER A 13 15.14 -31.09 27.53
C SER A 13 15.13 -29.68 28.14
N LYS A 14 14.94 -28.67 27.30
CA LYS A 14 14.16 -27.50 27.69
C LYS A 14 13.22 -27.17 26.54
N GLU A 15 12.13 -27.92 26.48
CA GLU A 15 10.94 -27.54 25.70
C GLU A 15 10.51 -26.12 26.12
N PRO A 16 10.28 -25.18 25.18
CA PRO A 16 9.57 -23.95 25.49
C PRO A 16 8.04 -24.21 25.50
N GLY A 17 7.62 -25.26 26.22
CA GLY A 17 6.24 -25.77 26.22
C GLY A 17 5.35 -25.25 27.37
N GLU A 18 5.92 -24.84 28.50
CA GLU A 18 5.13 -24.62 29.73
C GLU A 18 5.03 -23.16 30.22
N ALA A 19 5.50 -22.18 29.45
CA ALA A 19 5.28 -20.75 29.76
C ALA A 19 4.06 -20.12 29.05
N ALA A 20 3.30 -20.89 28.26
CA ALA A 20 2.29 -20.39 27.32
C ALA A 20 0.83 -20.54 27.78
N THR A 21 0.57 -20.67 29.07
CA THR A 21 -0.76 -20.58 29.68
C THR A 21 -0.80 -19.49 30.74
N ARG A 22 -0.31 -18.29 30.40
CA ARG A 22 -0.72 -17.10 31.17
C ARG A 22 -2.20 -16.85 30.91
N CYS A 23 -2.99 -17.21 31.91
CA CYS A 23 -4.37 -16.81 32.11
C CYS A 23 -4.56 -15.34 31.71
N TRP A 24 -5.61 -15.05 30.94
CA TRP A 24 -6.04 -13.71 30.54
C TRP A 24 -5.93 -12.75 31.73
N ARG A 25 -4.89 -11.91 31.78
CA ARG A 25 -4.83 -10.85 32.80
C ARG A 25 -5.95 -9.86 32.48
N SER A 26 -6.73 -9.44 33.48
CA SER A 26 -7.85 -8.50 33.32
C SER A 26 -7.49 -7.22 32.56
N ARG A 27 -6.22 -6.79 32.60
CA ARG A 27 -5.69 -5.63 31.85
C ARG A 27 -5.52 -5.84 30.34
N GLU A 28 -5.46 -7.09 29.87
CA GLU A 28 -5.34 -7.43 28.44
C GLU A 28 -6.72 -7.60 27.77
N ALA A 29 -7.76 -7.86 28.56
CA ALA A 29 -9.14 -8.00 28.13
C ALA A 29 -9.84 -6.66 27.84
N THR A 30 -9.46 -5.60 28.58
CA THR A 30 -10.17 -4.31 28.58
C THR A 30 -10.33 -3.69 27.19
N PRO A 31 -9.30 -3.63 26.32
CA PRO A 31 -9.46 -3.04 24.99
C PRO A 31 -10.50 -3.78 24.14
N VAL A 32 -10.50 -5.12 24.20
CA VAL A 32 -11.45 -5.96 23.47
C VAL A 32 -12.87 -5.69 23.96
N VAL A 33 -13.10 -5.70 25.28
CA VAL A 33 -14.44 -5.44 25.85
C VAL A 33 -14.96 -4.06 25.42
N LEU A 34 -14.14 -3.01 25.51
CA LEU A 34 -14.55 -1.67 25.11
C LEU A 34 -14.86 -1.56 23.62
N LEU A 35 -14.08 -2.22 22.76
CA LEU A 35 -14.38 -2.32 21.34
C LEU A 35 -15.73 -3.00 21.09
N LEU A 36 -16.00 -4.12 21.78
CA LEU A 36 -17.27 -4.83 21.63
C LEU A 36 -18.46 -3.99 22.13
N CYS A 37 -18.32 -3.29 23.25
CA CYS A 37 -19.33 -2.35 23.74
C CYS A 37 -19.58 -1.23 22.72
N ALA A 38 -18.52 -0.68 22.13
CA ALA A 38 -18.64 0.39 21.13
C ALA A 38 -19.36 -0.09 19.86
N LEU A 39 -19.01 -1.27 19.36
CA LEU A 39 -19.63 -1.88 18.19
C LEU A 39 -21.09 -2.26 18.45
N ALA A 40 -21.41 -2.76 19.65
CA ALA A 40 -22.79 -3.04 20.04
C ALA A 40 -23.62 -1.75 20.12
N GLY A 41 -23.08 -0.69 20.74
CA GLY A 41 -23.70 0.63 20.75
C GLY A 41 -23.95 1.17 19.35
N LEU A 42 -22.97 1.02 18.45
CA LEU A 42 -23.10 1.43 17.05
C LEU A 42 -24.19 0.64 16.32
N ALA A 43 -24.24 -0.69 16.46
CA ALA A 43 -25.29 -1.51 15.87
C ALA A 43 -26.69 -1.09 16.35
N LEU A 44 -26.83 -0.80 17.65
CA LEU A 44 -28.07 -0.34 18.26
C LEU A 44 -28.47 1.07 17.81
N CYS A 45 -27.52 1.95 17.44
CA CYS A 45 -27.86 3.24 16.83
C CYS A 45 -28.69 3.07 15.57
N GLY A 46 -28.33 2.09 14.72
CA GLY A 46 -29.15 1.75 13.56
C GLY A 46 -30.55 1.32 13.99
N ARG A 47 -30.65 0.33 14.89
CA ARG A 47 -31.93 -0.28 15.27
C ARG A 47 -32.92 0.71 15.87
N LEU A 48 -32.40 1.62 16.69
CA LEU A 48 -33.18 2.60 17.43
C LEU A 48 -33.31 3.92 16.68
N GLU A 49 -32.79 4.00 15.45
CA GLU A 49 -32.68 5.24 14.66
C GLU A 49 -32.13 6.39 15.52
N ALA A 50 -31.11 6.08 16.33
CA ALA A 50 -30.57 7.01 17.31
C ALA A 50 -29.97 8.22 16.59
N GLY A 51 -30.31 9.42 17.05
CA GLY A 51 -29.93 10.66 16.39
C GLY A 51 -28.43 10.83 16.14
N ARG A 52 -28.09 11.76 15.23
CA ARG A 52 -26.72 11.96 14.69
C ARG A 52 -25.61 12.01 15.75
N GLY A 53 -25.86 12.63 16.90
CA GLY A 53 -24.88 12.73 17.98
C GLY A 53 -24.49 11.37 18.56
N TRP A 54 -25.47 10.51 18.81
CA TRP A 54 -25.24 9.14 19.31
C TRP A 54 -24.53 8.27 18.27
N TYR A 55 -24.97 8.35 17.02
CA TYR A 55 -24.29 7.67 15.92
C TYR A 55 -22.81 8.09 15.82
N ALA A 56 -22.52 9.39 15.82
CA ALA A 56 -21.17 9.90 15.72
C ALA A 56 -20.28 9.46 16.90
N PHE A 57 -20.84 9.49 18.13
CA PHE A 57 -20.15 9.01 19.32
C PHE A 57 -19.76 7.53 19.21
N TRP A 58 -20.72 6.64 18.93
CA TRP A 58 -20.46 5.21 18.86
C TRP A 58 -19.60 4.82 17.65
N TRP A 59 -19.70 5.56 16.55
CA TRP A 59 -18.84 5.40 15.38
C TRP A 59 -17.36 5.68 15.72
N LEU A 60 -17.09 6.85 16.30
CA LEU A 60 -15.74 7.24 16.72
C LEU A 60 -15.21 6.32 17.83
N ALA A 61 -16.05 5.94 18.80
CA ALA A 61 -15.69 4.99 19.84
C ALA A 61 -15.31 3.62 19.26
N SER A 62 -16.00 3.15 18.22
CA SER A 62 -15.70 1.87 17.56
C SER A 62 -14.35 1.91 16.84
N PHE A 63 -14.05 2.98 16.09
CA PHE A 63 -12.75 3.13 15.44
C PHE A 63 -11.60 3.33 16.45
N GLY A 64 -11.84 4.09 17.52
CA GLY A 64 -10.89 4.29 18.62
C GLY A 64 -10.59 2.99 19.36
N GLY A 65 -11.64 2.23 19.69
CA GLY A 65 -11.53 0.89 20.27
C GLY A 65 -10.79 -0.09 19.36
N LEU A 66 -11.02 -0.03 18.04
CA LEU A 66 -10.33 -0.86 17.07
C LEU A 66 -8.84 -0.56 17.04
N ALA A 67 -8.46 0.72 16.96
CA ALA A 67 -7.06 1.14 16.99
C ALA A 67 -6.38 0.72 18.29
N TRP A 68 -7.03 0.96 19.43
CA TRP A 68 -6.47 0.62 20.74
C TRP A 68 -6.26 -0.90 20.89
N THR A 69 -7.26 -1.70 20.50
CA THR A 69 -7.18 -3.16 20.55
C THR A 69 -6.14 -3.71 19.59
N ALA A 70 -6.01 -3.14 18.39
CA ALA A 70 -5.01 -3.56 17.42
C ALA A 70 -3.58 -3.28 17.89
N VAL A 71 -3.34 -2.13 18.54
CA VAL A 71 -2.03 -1.77 19.12
C VAL A 71 -1.68 -2.62 20.34
N ARG A 72 -2.68 -2.99 21.14
CA ARG A 72 -2.52 -3.79 22.37
C ARG A 72 -2.92 -5.26 22.18
N PHE A 73 -2.89 -5.74 20.94
CA PHE A 73 -3.42 -7.06 20.62
C PHE A 73 -2.70 -8.14 21.45
N PRO A 74 -3.44 -9.04 22.12
CA PRO A 74 -2.84 -9.97 23.06
C PRO A 74 -1.93 -10.97 22.36
N ALA A 75 -0.88 -11.39 23.06
CA ALA A 75 0.03 -12.44 22.60
C ALA A 75 -0.69 -13.80 22.70
N MET A 76 -1.51 -14.11 21.71
CA MET A 76 -2.20 -15.39 21.58
C MET A 76 -1.50 -16.29 20.56
N GLY A 77 -1.54 -17.61 20.82
CA GLY A 77 -1.10 -18.60 19.82
C GLY A 77 -1.86 -18.38 18.50
N ARG A 78 -1.13 -18.27 17.38
CA ARG A 78 -1.66 -17.81 16.09
C ARG A 78 -2.96 -18.51 15.69
N GLY A 79 -3.03 -19.84 15.81
CA GLY A 79 -4.24 -20.61 15.47
C GLY A 79 -5.46 -20.26 16.32
N ARG A 80 -5.30 -20.19 17.65
CA ARG A 80 -6.38 -19.82 18.57
C ARG A 80 -6.85 -18.38 18.34
N ALA A 81 -5.92 -17.46 18.10
CA ALA A 81 -6.23 -16.06 17.82
C ALA A 81 -7.05 -15.92 16.53
N THR A 82 -6.62 -16.59 15.45
CA THR A 82 -7.34 -16.58 14.17
C THR A 82 -8.75 -17.15 14.31
N PHE A 83 -8.91 -18.31 14.96
CA PHE A 83 -10.23 -18.90 15.18
C PHE A 83 -11.15 -17.97 15.97
N ALA A 84 -10.68 -17.43 17.10
CA ALA A 84 -11.45 -16.50 17.92
C ALA A 84 -11.89 -15.24 17.14
N LEU A 85 -10.99 -14.67 16.33
CA LEU A 85 -11.28 -13.50 15.50
C LEU A 85 -12.30 -13.81 14.39
N LEU A 86 -12.22 -14.99 13.75
CA LEU A 86 -13.18 -15.36 12.71
C LEU A 86 -14.57 -15.63 13.28
N THR A 87 -14.64 -16.29 14.44
CA THR A 87 -15.91 -16.49 15.18
C THR A 87 -16.49 -15.14 15.60
N LEU A 88 -15.68 -14.25 16.17
CA LEU A 88 -16.09 -12.89 16.50
C LEU A 88 -16.60 -12.15 15.26
N GLY A 89 -15.89 -12.26 14.14
CA GLY A 89 -16.28 -11.63 12.88
C GLY A 89 -17.65 -12.06 12.40
N LEU A 90 -17.96 -13.36 12.51
CA LEU A 90 -19.28 -13.90 12.14
C LEU A 90 -20.38 -13.34 13.05
N VAL A 91 -20.16 -13.33 14.37
CA VAL A 91 -21.10 -12.80 15.36
C VAL A 91 -21.38 -11.30 15.13
N LEU A 92 -20.34 -10.49 14.90
CA LEU A 92 -20.48 -9.06 14.64
C LEU A 92 -21.30 -8.81 13.37
N ARG A 93 -21.07 -9.57 12.31
CA ARG A 93 -21.82 -9.43 11.05
C ARG A 93 -23.29 -9.80 11.23
N PHE A 94 -23.58 -10.88 11.95
CA PHE A 94 -24.95 -11.23 12.32
C PHE A 94 -25.63 -10.11 13.12
N ALA A 95 -24.94 -9.53 14.09
CA ALA A 95 -25.47 -8.43 14.89
C ALA A 95 -25.84 -7.20 14.04
N PHE A 96 -25.02 -6.86 13.04
CA PHE A 96 -25.30 -5.74 12.12
C PHE A 96 -26.42 -6.07 11.11
N VAL A 97 -26.50 -7.30 10.59
CA VAL A 97 -27.65 -7.72 9.76
C VAL A 97 -28.96 -7.59 10.54
N TRP A 98 -28.96 -7.95 11.82
CA TRP A 98 -30.14 -7.89 12.69
C TRP A 98 -30.50 -6.47 13.17
N ALA A 99 -29.49 -5.63 13.45
CA ALA A 99 -29.70 -4.33 14.07
C ALA A 99 -29.80 -3.17 13.07
N TRP A 100 -29.13 -3.24 11.91
CA TRP A 100 -28.95 -2.07 11.07
C TRP A 100 -30.13 -1.83 10.10
N PRO A 101 -30.64 -0.59 9.99
CA PRO A 101 -31.60 -0.20 8.98
C PRO A 101 -30.87 -0.01 7.65
N ALA A 102 -30.88 -1.05 6.80
CA ALA A 102 -30.37 -0.92 5.43
C ALA A 102 -31.12 0.17 4.66
N ASP A 103 -30.34 0.88 3.85
CA ASP A 103 -30.74 2.03 3.05
C ASP A 103 -31.38 1.61 1.71
N SER A 104 -31.62 2.59 0.87
CA SER A 104 -32.34 2.61 -0.39
C SER A 104 -31.62 1.90 -1.56
N ASP A 105 -30.29 1.81 -1.55
CA ASP A 105 -29.54 1.11 -2.61
C ASP A 105 -29.82 -0.40 -2.63
N VAL A 106 -30.09 -1.02 -1.47
CA VAL A 106 -30.47 -2.44 -1.43
C VAL A 106 -31.79 -2.71 -2.15
N ASN A 107 -32.70 -1.73 -2.20
CA ASN A 107 -33.97 -1.86 -2.91
C ASN A 107 -33.72 -1.95 -4.43
N ARG A 108 -32.74 -1.20 -4.94
CA ARG A 108 -32.32 -1.29 -6.34
C ARG A 108 -31.79 -2.70 -6.64
N TYR A 109 -30.90 -3.24 -5.81
CA TYR A 109 -30.37 -4.60 -5.99
C TYR A 109 -31.46 -5.68 -6.00
N ILE A 110 -32.45 -5.56 -5.10
CA ILE A 110 -33.59 -6.48 -5.04
C ILE A 110 -34.39 -6.42 -6.34
N VAL A 111 -34.73 -5.21 -6.79
CA VAL A 111 -35.56 -4.99 -7.98
C VAL A 111 -34.85 -5.43 -9.25
N GLU A 112 -33.60 -5.01 -9.45
CA GLU A 112 -32.80 -5.39 -10.63
C GLU A 112 -32.52 -6.91 -10.63
N GLY A 113 -32.27 -7.50 -9.47
CA GLY A 113 -32.13 -8.95 -9.33
C GLY A 113 -33.42 -9.72 -9.65
N ALA A 114 -34.55 -9.28 -9.12
CA ALA A 114 -35.86 -9.90 -9.36
C ALA A 114 -36.34 -9.72 -10.80
N LEU A 115 -36.06 -8.57 -11.42
CA LEU A 115 -36.36 -8.33 -12.83
C LEU A 115 -35.67 -9.37 -13.72
N GLN A 116 -34.42 -9.74 -13.37
CA GLN A 116 -33.67 -10.75 -14.11
C GLN A 116 -34.22 -12.17 -13.95
N THR A 117 -34.84 -12.51 -12.81
CA THR A 117 -35.40 -13.87 -12.60
C THR A 117 -36.64 -14.12 -13.45
N VAL A 118 -37.32 -13.05 -13.87
CA VAL A 118 -38.48 -13.09 -14.79
C VAL A 118 -38.12 -12.76 -16.24
N GLY A 119 -36.82 -12.73 -16.58
CA GLY A 119 -36.32 -12.56 -17.95
C GLY A 119 -36.11 -11.11 -18.40
N GLY A 120 -36.28 -10.12 -17.52
CA GLY A 120 -35.96 -8.73 -17.82
C GLY A 120 -34.46 -8.45 -17.82
N ASN A 121 -34.02 -7.50 -18.66
CA ASN A 121 -32.63 -7.04 -18.71
C ASN A 121 -32.50 -5.68 -17.98
N PRO A 122 -31.77 -5.59 -16.86
CA PRO A 122 -31.70 -4.37 -16.04
C PRO A 122 -30.93 -3.23 -16.72
N TYR A 123 -30.14 -3.53 -17.77
CA TYR A 123 -29.49 -2.50 -18.61
C TYR A 123 -30.43 -1.86 -19.64
N LEU A 124 -31.59 -2.48 -19.90
CA LEU A 124 -32.58 -1.98 -20.86
C LEU A 124 -33.84 -1.45 -20.17
N LEU A 125 -34.20 -2.04 -19.03
CA LEU A 125 -35.40 -1.69 -18.27
C LEU A 125 -35.01 -1.04 -16.96
N ALA A 126 -35.24 0.26 -16.85
CA ALA A 126 -35.07 0.99 -15.61
C ALA A 126 -36.17 0.59 -14.59
N PRO A 127 -35.91 0.66 -13.27
CA PRO A 127 -36.92 0.36 -12.26
C PRO A 127 -38.22 1.16 -12.41
N GLY A 128 -38.14 2.43 -12.83
CA GLY A 128 -39.28 3.31 -13.07
C GLY A 128 -40.00 3.09 -14.39
N ASP A 129 -39.51 2.19 -15.27
CA ASP A 129 -40.16 1.88 -16.53
C ASP A 129 -41.51 1.15 -16.29
N PRO A 130 -42.62 1.59 -16.90
CA PRO A 130 -43.89 0.88 -16.83
C PRO A 130 -43.80 -0.62 -17.20
N GLY A 131 -42.88 -0.99 -18.09
CA GLY A 131 -42.58 -2.38 -18.44
C GLY A 131 -41.96 -3.18 -17.30
N ALA A 132 -41.09 -2.59 -16.49
CA ALA A 132 -40.48 -3.25 -15.34
C ALA A 132 -41.54 -3.57 -14.26
N ALA A 133 -42.43 -2.63 -13.97
CA ALA A 133 -43.51 -2.80 -12.99
C ALA A 133 -44.50 -3.91 -13.38
N ARG A 134 -44.71 -4.17 -14.68
CA ARG A 134 -45.56 -5.26 -15.19
C ARG A 134 -44.93 -6.65 -15.06
N LEU A 135 -43.60 -6.73 -15.11
CA LEU A 135 -42.86 -7.98 -15.00
C LEU A 135 -42.65 -8.42 -13.56
N LEU A 136 -42.52 -7.46 -12.64
CA LEU A 136 -42.23 -7.74 -11.23
C LEU A 136 -43.47 -8.25 -10.47
N PRO A 137 -43.29 -9.19 -9.53
CA PRO A 137 -44.36 -9.61 -8.62
C PRO A 137 -44.95 -8.44 -7.82
N GLU A 138 -46.26 -8.49 -7.57
CA GLU A 138 -47.00 -7.50 -6.76
C GLU A 138 -46.33 -7.22 -5.41
N ALA A 139 -45.80 -8.26 -4.77
CA ALA A 139 -45.13 -8.20 -3.48
C ALA A 139 -43.90 -7.27 -3.47
N LEU A 140 -43.30 -6.99 -4.64
CA LEU A 140 -42.13 -6.10 -4.75
C LEU A 140 -42.50 -4.64 -5.03
N ARG A 141 -43.78 -4.30 -5.25
CA ARG A 141 -44.20 -2.90 -5.45
C ARG A 141 -43.77 -1.94 -4.33
N PRO A 142 -43.86 -2.30 -3.03
CA PRO A 142 -43.37 -1.43 -1.95
C PRO A 142 -41.84 -1.25 -1.94
N VAL A 143 -41.10 -2.22 -2.49
CA VAL A 143 -39.63 -2.13 -2.63
C VAL A 143 -39.30 -1.23 -3.83
N LEU A 144 -40.01 -1.41 -4.95
CA LEU A 144 -39.88 -0.62 -6.17
C LEU A 144 -40.08 0.87 -5.92
N ALA A 145 -41.10 1.24 -5.13
CA ALA A 145 -41.39 2.64 -4.77
C ALA A 145 -40.28 3.32 -3.95
N ARG A 146 -39.32 2.55 -3.41
CA ARG A 146 -38.19 3.04 -2.59
C ARG A 146 -36.84 2.89 -3.27
N VAL A 147 -36.82 2.62 -4.58
CA VAL A 147 -35.60 2.55 -5.38
C VAL A 147 -35.07 3.97 -5.64
N ASN A 148 -33.76 4.16 -5.44
CA ASN A 148 -33.08 5.39 -5.83
C ASN A 148 -32.92 5.50 -7.34
N HIS A 149 -33.07 6.72 -7.84
CA HIS A 149 -32.93 7.05 -9.27
C HIS A 149 -33.72 6.11 -10.19
N PRO A 150 -35.02 5.87 -9.94
CA PRO A 150 -35.78 4.85 -10.67
C PRO A 150 -35.79 5.09 -12.19
N GLU A 151 -35.52 6.31 -12.64
CA GLU A 151 -35.34 6.70 -14.04
C GLU A 151 -34.10 6.09 -14.72
N LEU A 152 -33.11 5.62 -13.97
CA LEU A 152 -31.86 5.07 -14.50
C LEU A 152 -31.88 3.54 -14.50
N SER A 153 -31.55 2.93 -15.65
CA SER A 153 -31.20 1.51 -15.77
C SER A 153 -29.95 1.16 -14.96
N ALA A 154 -29.59 -0.13 -14.88
CA ALA A 154 -28.41 -0.58 -14.16
C ALA A 154 -27.13 0.17 -14.58
N ALA A 155 -26.37 0.64 -13.59
CA ALA A 155 -25.06 1.26 -13.77
C ALA A 155 -23.91 0.39 -13.25
N TYR A 156 -24.24 -0.75 -12.63
CA TYR A 156 -23.26 -1.69 -12.09
C TYR A 156 -22.70 -2.58 -13.20
N PRO A 157 -21.46 -3.08 -13.07
CA PRO A 157 -20.93 -4.03 -14.03
C PRO A 157 -21.58 -5.42 -13.90
N PRO A 158 -21.44 -6.29 -14.92
CA PRO A 158 -22.25 -7.50 -15.04
C PRO A 158 -22.17 -8.49 -13.88
N LEU A 159 -21.04 -8.60 -13.18
CA LEU A 159 -20.93 -9.56 -12.06
C LEU A 159 -21.69 -9.08 -10.82
N ALA A 160 -21.85 -7.77 -10.63
CA ALA A 160 -22.76 -7.23 -9.61
C ALA A 160 -24.22 -7.54 -9.94
N GLU A 161 -24.63 -7.42 -11.20
CA GLU A 161 -25.99 -7.77 -11.63
C GLU A 161 -26.28 -9.27 -11.47
N LEU A 162 -25.30 -10.12 -11.81
CA LEU A 162 -25.40 -11.57 -11.59
C LEU A 162 -25.45 -11.93 -10.11
N TYR A 163 -24.73 -11.21 -9.26
CA TYR A 163 -24.87 -11.34 -7.80
C TYR A 163 -26.29 -10.99 -7.36
N CYS A 164 -26.86 -9.87 -7.85
CA CYS A 164 -28.22 -9.47 -7.52
C CYS A 164 -29.25 -10.51 -7.98
N ARG A 165 -29.10 -11.03 -9.20
CA ARG A 165 -29.92 -12.12 -9.74
C ARG A 165 -29.85 -13.38 -8.86
N LEU A 166 -28.64 -13.80 -8.47
CA LEU A 166 -28.43 -14.99 -7.64
C LEU A 166 -29.13 -14.86 -6.29
N VAL A 167 -28.97 -13.73 -5.61
CA VAL A 167 -29.58 -13.51 -4.30
C VAL A 167 -31.11 -13.41 -4.42
N ALA A 168 -31.61 -12.65 -5.40
CA ALA A 168 -33.05 -12.52 -5.64
C ALA A 168 -33.73 -13.84 -6.01
N ALA A 169 -33.03 -14.75 -6.71
CA ALA A 169 -33.54 -16.08 -7.04
C ALA A 169 -33.72 -16.97 -5.79
N ILE A 170 -32.92 -16.75 -4.74
CA ILE A 170 -33.10 -17.42 -3.44
C ILE A 170 -34.21 -16.73 -2.65
N SER A 171 -34.11 -15.41 -2.49
CA SER A 171 -35.10 -14.60 -1.80
C SER A 171 -34.92 -13.12 -2.16
N PRO A 172 -35.91 -12.46 -2.78
CA PRO A 172 -35.85 -11.03 -3.12
C PRO A 172 -36.22 -10.16 -1.91
N THR A 173 -35.56 -10.40 -0.78
CA THR A 173 -35.80 -9.69 0.48
C THR A 173 -34.55 -8.95 0.93
N ARG A 174 -34.75 -7.84 1.65
CA ARG A 174 -33.65 -7.06 2.22
C ARG A 174 -32.70 -7.90 3.07
N VAL A 175 -33.24 -8.75 3.94
CA VAL A 175 -32.43 -9.61 4.83
C VAL A 175 -31.56 -10.57 4.03
N ALA A 176 -32.05 -11.12 2.91
CA ALA A 176 -31.25 -12.00 2.07
C ALA A 176 -30.05 -11.26 1.45
N PHE A 177 -30.26 -10.04 0.95
CA PHE A 177 -29.17 -9.20 0.42
C PHE A 177 -28.17 -8.76 1.49
N GLN A 178 -28.64 -8.34 2.66
CA GLN A 178 -27.78 -8.06 3.82
C GLN A 178 -26.96 -9.29 4.23
N THR A 179 -27.59 -10.46 4.27
CA THR A 179 -26.92 -11.73 4.62
C THR A 179 -25.87 -12.11 3.57
N ALA A 180 -26.19 -12.00 2.28
CA ALA A 180 -25.25 -12.31 1.20
C ALA A 180 -24.03 -11.37 1.23
N ALA A 181 -24.24 -10.06 1.45
CA ALA A 181 -23.15 -9.10 1.60
C ALA A 181 -22.33 -9.35 2.87
N ALA A 182 -22.98 -9.69 3.99
CA ALA A 182 -22.32 -10.07 5.24
C ALA A 182 -21.45 -11.32 5.10
N LEU A 183 -21.91 -12.32 4.34
CA LEU A 183 -21.13 -13.53 4.03
C LEU A 183 -19.93 -13.21 3.13
N ALA A 184 -20.10 -12.34 2.13
CA ALA A 184 -19.00 -11.88 1.30
C ALA A 184 -17.93 -11.15 2.14
N ASP A 185 -18.37 -10.25 3.03
CA ASP A 185 -17.50 -9.50 3.96
C ASP A 185 -16.81 -10.41 4.99
N TRP A 186 -17.48 -11.46 5.49
CA TRP A 186 -16.83 -12.48 6.30
C TRP A 186 -15.82 -13.30 5.48
N GLY A 187 -16.12 -13.56 4.21
CA GLY A 187 -15.17 -14.13 3.25
C GLY A 187 -13.90 -13.30 3.10
N VAL A 188 -14.00 -11.95 3.15
CA VAL A 188 -12.83 -11.06 3.19
C VAL A 188 -11.97 -11.40 4.41
N CYS A 189 -12.59 -11.57 5.59
CA CYS A 189 -11.87 -11.94 6.81
C CYS A 189 -11.18 -13.29 6.68
N LEU A 190 -11.83 -14.30 6.08
CA LEU A 190 -11.22 -15.60 5.81
C LEU A 190 -10.01 -15.48 4.87
N ALA A 191 -10.14 -14.73 3.78
CA ALA A 191 -9.06 -14.51 2.82
C ALA A 191 -7.87 -13.77 3.47
N VAL A 192 -8.14 -12.73 4.26
CA VAL A 192 -7.12 -11.99 5.03
C VAL A 192 -6.47 -12.90 6.09
N ALA A 193 -7.22 -13.77 6.76
CA ALA A 193 -6.68 -14.72 7.74
C ALA A 193 -5.67 -15.68 7.08
N VAL A 194 -6.02 -16.22 5.91
CA VAL A 194 -5.13 -17.07 5.11
C VAL A 194 -3.89 -16.30 4.67
N TRP A 195 -4.05 -15.06 4.22
CA TRP A 195 -2.93 -14.20 3.81
C TRP A 195 -1.99 -13.87 4.99
N VAL A 196 -2.52 -13.50 6.16
CA VAL A 196 -1.74 -13.25 7.39
C VAL A 196 -0.96 -14.50 7.78
N TRP A 197 -1.61 -15.67 7.73
CA TRP A 197 -0.97 -16.95 8.05
C TRP A 197 0.18 -17.27 7.10
N ARG A 198 -0.04 -17.21 5.77
CA ARG A 198 0.98 -17.50 4.75
C ARG A 198 2.16 -16.53 4.79
N THR A 199 1.91 -15.27 5.11
CA THR A 199 2.96 -14.25 5.20
C THR A 199 3.63 -14.20 6.57
N GLY A 200 3.21 -15.04 7.52
CA GLY A 200 3.74 -15.11 8.88
C GLY A 200 3.63 -13.78 9.64
N ARG A 201 2.55 -13.03 9.38
CA ARG A 201 2.27 -11.71 9.98
C ARG A 201 1.46 -11.84 11.28
N PRO A 202 1.39 -10.79 12.12
CA PRO A 202 0.63 -10.84 13.36
C PRO A 202 -0.89 -10.92 13.11
N ALA A 203 -1.60 -11.67 13.96
CA ALA A 203 -3.05 -11.82 13.90
C ALA A 203 -3.80 -10.50 14.16
N ALA A 204 -3.15 -9.50 14.78
CA ALA A 204 -3.69 -8.15 14.95
C ALA A 204 -4.11 -7.50 13.62
N LEU A 205 -3.49 -7.86 12.49
CA LEU A 205 -3.89 -7.35 11.17
C LEU A 205 -5.26 -7.88 10.74
N LEU A 206 -5.63 -9.11 11.13
CA LEU A 206 -6.95 -9.68 10.84
C LEU A 206 -8.05 -8.92 11.60
N LEU A 207 -7.77 -8.46 12.82
CA LEU A 207 -8.72 -7.67 13.62
C LEU A 207 -9.19 -6.42 12.87
N LEU A 208 -8.29 -5.76 12.11
CA LEU A 208 -8.58 -4.54 11.35
C LEU A 208 -9.62 -4.73 10.23
N CYS A 209 -9.88 -5.97 9.82
CA CYS A 209 -10.94 -6.34 8.89
C CYS A 209 -12.16 -6.91 9.63
N VAL A 210 -11.92 -7.78 10.62
CA VAL A 210 -12.98 -8.44 11.42
C VAL A 210 -13.89 -7.43 12.13
N ALA A 211 -13.30 -6.43 12.78
CA ALA A 211 -13.99 -5.47 13.63
C ALA A 211 -14.02 -4.06 13.01
N ASN A 212 -13.88 -3.96 11.68
CA ASN A 212 -13.90 -2.68 10.97
C ASN A 212 -15.32 -2.09 10.96
N PRO A 213 -15.58 -0.94 11.59
CA PRO A 213 -16.94 -0.40 11.69
C PRO A 213 -17.54 -0.02 10.33
N LEU A 214 -16.71 0.45 9.37
CA LEU A 214 -17.16 0.75 8.01
C LEU A 214 -17.61 -0.51 7.27
N SER A 215 -16.84 -1.60 7.36
CA SER A 215 -17.23 -2.89 6.77
C SER A 215 -18.53 -3.42 7.38
N LEU A 216 -18.62 -3.40 8.72
CA LEU A 216 -19.80 -3.90 9.43
C LEU A 216 -21.06 -3.10 9.07
N ALA A 217 -20.97 -1.77 9.04
CA ALA A 217 -22.10 -0.92 8.70
C ALA A 217 -22.49 -1.01 7.22
N MET A 218 -21.54 -0.86 6.30
CA MET A 218 -21.84 -0.75 4.86
C MET A 218 -22.09 -2.12 4.20
N ALA A 219 -21.32 -3.15 4.57
CA ALA A 219 -21.50 -4.48 4.00
C ALA A 219 -22.62 -5.25 4.70
N ALA A 220 -22.46 -5.57 5.99
CA ALA A 220 -23.43 -6.39 6.71
C ALA A 220 -24.70 -5.61 7.07
N GLY A 221 -24.56 -4.34 7.47
CA GLY A 221 -25.67 -3.49 7.84
C GLY A 221 -26.49 -3.02 6.63
N GLU A 222 -25.87 -2.41 5.63
CA GLU A 222 -26.58 -1.84 4.47
C GLU A 222 -26.76 -2.82 3.31
N GLY A 223 -26.01 -3.92 3.26
CA GLY A 223 -26.15 -4.92 2.21
C GLY A 223 -25.46 -4.55 0.90
N HIS A 224 -24.45 -3.66 0.93
CA HIS A 224 -23.76 -3.24 -0.30
C HIS A 224 -23.00 -4.37 -0.99
N CYS A 225 -23.27 -4.56 -2.28
CA CYS A 225 -22.62 -5.55 -3.13
C CYS A 225 -21.10 -5.31 -3.31
N ASP A 226 -20.60 -4.10 -3.01
CA ASP A 226 -19.18 -3.75 -2.96
C ASP A 226 -18.36 -4.68 -2.02
N ALA A 227 -19.01 -5.36 -1.07
CA ALA A 227 -18.39 -6.42 -0.26
C ALA A 227 -17.89 -7.61 -1.11
N VAL A 228 -18.55 -7.92 -2.22
CA VAL A 228 -18.12 -8.95 -3.18
C VAL A 228 -16.87 -8.49 -3.94
N ALA A 229 -16.77 -7.20 -4.28
CA ALA A 229 -15.54 -6.64 -4.85
C ALA A 229 -14.38 -6.71 -3.83
N ALA A 230 -14.65 -6.38 -2.56
CA ALA A 230 -13.68 -6.51 -1.48
C ALA A 230 -13.19 -7.96 -1.29
N LEU A 231 -14.09 -8.94 -1.41
CA LEU A 231 -13.75 -10.36 -1.39
C LEU A 231 -12.82 -10.72 -2.55
N GLY A 232 -13.14 -10.27 -3.77
CA GLY A 232 -12.27 -10.47 -4.94
C GLY A 232 -10.87 -9.89 -4.73
N VAL A 233 -10.76 -8.68 -4.16
CA VAL A 233 -9.48 -8.04 -3.81
C VAL A 233 -8.71 -8.87 -2.77
N ALA A 234 -9.36 -9.30 -1.69
CA ALA A 234 -8.72 -10.08 -0.64
C ALA A 234 -8.23 -11.46 -1.13
N LEU A 235 -9.02 -12.13 -1.97
CA LEU A 235 -8.63 -13.38 -2.63
C LEU A 235 -7.47 -13.15 -3.59
N ALA A 236 -7.46 -12.05 -4.35
CA ALA A 236 -6.37 -11.70 -5.25
C ALA A 236 -5.05 -11.49 -4.47
N MET A 237 -5.09 -10.76 -3.35
CA MET A 237 -3.93 -10.62 -2.45
C MET A 237 -3.38 -11.98 -2.01
N GLY A 238 -4.26 -12.92 -1.63
CA GLY A 238 -3.88 -14.28 -1.28
C GLY A 238 -3.27 -15.06 -2.44
N ALA A 239 -3.79 -14.90 -3.66
CA ALA A 239 -3.29 -15.54 -4.87
C ALA A 239 -1.89 -15.04 -5.24
N PHE A 240 -1.66 -13.72 -5.25
CA PHE A 240 -0.33 -13.12 -5.48
C PHE A 240 0.68 -13.55 -4.42
N ALA A 241 0.29 -13.55 -3.14
CA ALA A 241 1.15 -14.05 -2.06
C ALA A 241 1.52 -15.53 -2.22
N SER A 242 0.70 -16.32 -2.93
CA SER A 242 0.95 -17.72 -3.24
C SER A 242 1.53 -17.95 -4.65
N ARG A 243 2.04 -16.90 -5.31
CA ARG A 243 2.60 -16.95 -6.68
C ARG A 243 1.63 -17.48 -7.75
N ARG A 244 0.32 -17.42 -7.50
CA ARG A 244 -0.74 -17.79 -8.45
C ARG A 244 -1.20 -16.54 -9.21
N ASP A 245 -0.28 -15.89 -9.92
CA ASP A 245 -0.52 -14.53 -10.43
C ASP A 245 -1.66 -14.46 -11.46
N ARG A 246 -1.79 -15.45 -12.37
CA ARG A 246 -2.95 -15.57 -13.27
C ARG A 246 -4.28 -15.53 -12.53
N ALA A 247 -4.40 -16.28 -11.44
CA ALA A 247 -5.60 -16.29 -10.63
C ALA A 247 -5.81 -14.95 -9.91
N GLY A 248 -4.73 -14.33 -9.42
CA GLY A 248 -4.78 -12.99 -8.83
C GLY A 248 -5.30 -11.94 -9.81
N PHE A 249 -4.79 -11.92 -11.04
CA PHE A 249 -5.27 -11.02 -12.09
C PHE A 249 -6.73 -11.28 -12.48
N PHE A 250 -7.13 -12.54 -12.64
CA PHE A 250 -8.53 -12.91 -12.88
C PHE A 250 -9.45 -12.39 -11.77
N LEU A 251 -9.06 -12.56 -10.50
CA LEU A 251 -9.83 -12.11 -9.34
C LEU A 251 -9.96 -10.59 -9.26
N LEU A 252 -8.91 -9.83 -9.64
CA LEU A 252 -9.00 -8.37 -9.76
C LEU A 252 -9.91 -7.93 -10.90
N GLY A 253 -9.86 -8.61 -12.05
CA GLY A 253 -10.80 -8.41 -13.15
C GLY A 253 -12.25 -8.69 -12.72
N ALA A 254 -12.47 -9.76 -11.95
CA ALA A 254 -13.78 -10.12 -11.43
C ALA A 254 -14.27 -9.08 -10.41
N ALA A 255 -13.39 -8.59 -9.53
CA ALA A 255 -13.72 -7.48 -8.62
C ALA A 255 -14.10 -6.20 -9.39
N ALA A 256 -13.42 -5.90 -10.51
CA ALA A 256 -13.80 -4.80 -11.40
C ALA A 256 -15.17 -5.00 -12.07
N MET A 257 -15.58 -6.25 -12.30
CA MET A 257 -16.92 -6.60 -12.78
C MET A 257 -18.00 -6.54 -11.70
N VAL A 258 -17.63 -6.32 -10.44
CA VAL A 258 -18.57 -5.92 -9.38
C VAL A 258 -18.55 -4.40 -9.19
N LYS A 259 -17.36 -3.78 -9.23
CA LYS A 259 -17.19 -2.34 -9.04
C LYS A 259 -16.02 -1.80 -9.84
N TYR A 260 -16.29 -1.00 -10.87
CA TYR A 260 -15.28 -0.52 -11.83
C TYR A 260 -13.99 0.05 -11.22
N PRO A 261 -14.02 0.89 -10.15
CA PRO A 261 -12.81 1.36 -9.47
C PRO A 261 -11.80 0.28 -9.06
N ALA A 262 -12.23 -0.97 -8.82
CA ALA A 262 -11.31 -2.06 -8.48
C ALA A 262 -10.34 -2.39 -9.62
N ALA A 263 -10.65 -2.03 -10.88
CA ALA A 263 -9.74 -2.18 -12.02
C ALA A 263 -8.43 -1.39 -11.84
N LEU A 264 -8.47 -0.30 -11.06
CA LEU A 264 -7.28 0.50 -10.75
C LEU A 264 -6.20 -0.30 -10.02
N LEU A 265 -6.55 -1.42 -9.36
CA LEU A 265 -5.59 -2.28 -8.66
C LEU A 265 -4.74 -3.12 -9.61
N ILE A 266 -5.25 -3.48 -10.79
CA ILE A 266 -4.57 -4.36 -11.76
C ILE A 266 -3.13 -3.93 -12.05
N PRO A 267 -2.86 -2.66 -12.45
CA PRO A 267 -1.48 -2.24 -12.72
C PRO A 267 -0.61 -2.21 -11.45
N PHE A 268 -1.19 -2.08 -10.26
CA PHE A 268 -0.43 -2.00 -9.01
C PHE A 268 0.11 -3.35 -8.51
N PHE A 269 -0.48 -4.47 -8.95
CA PHE A 269 0.03 -5.83 -8.72
C PHE A 269 0.94 -6.37 -9.85
N LEU A 270 1.22 -5.54 -10.86
CA LEU A 270 2.10 -5.89 -11.97
C LEU A 270 3.58 -5.85 -11.55
N HIS A 271 4.29 -6.94 -11.83
CA HIS A 271 5.72 -7.10 -11.59
C HIS A 271 6.41 -7.70 -12.81
N ARG A 272 7.74 -7.53 -12.89
CA ARG A 272 8.56 -8.19 -13.93
C ARG A 272 8.34 -9.68 -14.06
N SER A 273 8.09 -10.38 -12.96
CA SER A 273 7.91 -11.83 -12.94
C SER A 273 6.52 -12.28 -13.40
N ASN A 274 5.52 -11.40 -13.36
CA ASN A 274 4.13 -11.77 -13.61
C ASN A 274 3.46 -11.01 -14.77
N ALA A 275 4.16 -10.08 -15.43
CA ALA A 275 3.59 -9.24 -16.48
C ALA A 275 2.90 -10.03 -17.61
N ARG A 276 3.46 -11.18 -18.00
CA ARG A 276 2.89 -12.08 -19.03
C ARG A 276 1.58 -12.76 -18.61
N GLN A 277 1.22 -12.70 -17.34
CA GLN A 277 0.01 -13.30 -16.78
C GLN A 277 -1.13 -12.27 -16.64
N ALA A 278 -0.86 -10.98 -16.84
CA ALA A 278 -1.80 -9.89 -16.61
C ALA A 278 -3.03 -9.91 -17.53
N TRP A 279 -2.93 -10.54 -18.71
CA TRP A 279 -4.07 -10.72 -19.63
C TRP A 279 -5.25 -11.45 -18.97
N ALA A 280 -5.02 -12.27 -17.94
CA ALA A 280 -6.07 -12.97 -17.22
C ALA A 280 -7.07 -12.02 -16.54
N ALA A 281 -6.69 -10.76 -16.28
CA ALA A 281 -7.60 -9.73 -15.79
C ALA A 281 -8.68 -9.32 -16.80
N LEU A 282 -8.49 -9.64 -18.09
CA LEU A 282 -9.46 -9.35 -19.15
C LEU A 282 -10.52 -10.45 -19.30
N LEU A 283 -10.26 -11.67 -18.80
CA LEU A 283 -11.21 -12.79 -18.92
C LEU A 283 -12.59 -12.49 -18.32
N PRO A 284 -12.71 -11.82 -17.15
CA PRO A 284 -14.02 -11.46 -16.59
C PRO A 284 -14.84 -10.50 -17.47
N LEU A 285 -14.27 -9.83 -18.46
CA LEU A 285 -15.05 -9.03 -19.42
C LEU A 285 -16.04 -9.89 -20.21
N ALA A 286 -15.84 -11.20 -20.29
CA ALA A 286 -16.81 -12.13 -20.88
C ALA A 286 -18.20 -12.08 -20.20
N PHE A 287 -18.31 -11.60 -18.95
CA PHE A 287 -19.61 -11.45 -18.29
C PHE A 287 -20.53 -10.44 -18.98
N PHE A 288 -20.01 -9.48 -19.75
CA PHE A 288 -20.84 -8.61 -20.58
C PHE A 288 -21.68 -9.40 -21.59
N MET A 289 -21.19 -10.56 -22.05
CA MET A 289 -21.91 -11.41 -23.00
C MET A 289 -23.23 -11.95 -22.44
N VAL A 290 -23.38 -12.06 -21.11
CA VAL A 290 -24.64 -12.49 -20.49
C VAL A 290 -25.76 -11.49 -20.77
N TYR A 291 -25.41 -10.23 -20.97
CA TYR A 291 -26.32 -9.14 -21.26
C TYR A 291 -26.09 -8.57 -22.65
N ALA A 292 -25.60 -9.37 -23.61
CA ALA A 292 -25.22 -8.93 -24.97
C ALA A 292 -26.31 -8.10 -25.67
N SER A 293 -27.59 -8.36 -25.37
CA SER A 293 -28.72 -7.61 -25.90
C SER A 293 -28.75 -6.13 -25.50
N ALA A 294 -28.02 -5.73 -24.46
CA ALA A 294 -27.92 -4.33 -24.05
C ALA A 294 -27.04 -3.49 -25.00
N GLY A 295 -26.09 -4.09 -25.73
CA GLY A 295 -25.24 -3.35 -26.67
C GLY A 295 -24.58 -2.12 -26.05
N GLY A 296 -24.77 -0.93 -26.63
CA GLY A 296 -24.22 0.32 -26.09
C GLY A 296 -24.82 0.77 -24.75
N HIS A 297 -25.95 0.19 -24.32
CA HIS A 297 -26.69 0.64 -23.14
C HIS A 297 -26.02 0.31 -21.81
N TYR A 298 -24.98 -0.54 -21.78
CA TYR A 298 -24.21 -0.86 -20.56
C TYR A 298 -23.74 0.37 -19.78
N PHE A 299 -23.41 1.44 -20.51
CA PHE A 299 -22.76 2.61 -19.95
C PHE A 299 -23.67 3.85 -19.95
N THR A 300 -24.92 3.74 -20.41
CA THR A 300 -25.84 4.88 -20.50
C THR A 300 -26.09 5.47 -19.11
N SER A 301 -26.51 4.64 -18.15
CA SER A 301 -26.74 5.09 -16.77
C SER A 301 -25.46 5.52 -16.08
N LEU A 302 -24.32 4.86 -16.34
CA LEU A 302 -23.05 5.25 -15.75
C LEU A 302 -22.61 6.65 -16.22
N ALA A 303 -22.76 6.94 -17.51
CA ALA A 303 -22.47 8.24 -18.09
C ALA A 303 -23.45 9.31 -17.60
N ALA A 304 -24.74 8.98 -17.51
CA ALA A 304 -25.75 9.88 -16.95
C ALA A 304 -25.43 10.21 -15.48
N PHE A 305 -25.16 9.20 -14.65
CA PHE A 305 -24.85 9.35 -13.24
C PHE A 305 -23.60 10.22 -13.00
N ALA A 306 -22.56 10.04 -13.83
CA ALA A 306 -21.36 10.89 -13.80
C ALA A 306 -21.66 12.37 -14.13
N GLY A 307 -22.66 12.64 -14.97
CA GLY A 307 -23.12 13.99 -15.29
C GLY A 307 -24.01 14.63 -14.21
N TYR A 308 -24.88 13.84 -13.57
CA TYR A 308 -25.82 14.32 -12.54
C TYR A 308 -25.14 14.68 -11.21
N ILE A 309 -24.07 13.98 -10.81
CA ILE A 309 -23.52 14.04 -9.44
C ILE A 309 -22.02 14.40 -9.43
N ALA A 310 -21.62 15.37 -10.24
CA ALA A 310 -20.24 15.84 -10.32
C ALA A 310 -19.78 16.68 -9.09
N HIS A 311 -20.34 16.44 -7.90
CA HIS A 311 -20.21 17.33 -6.72
C HIS A 311 -19.69 16.61 -5.46
N GLY A 312 -19.60 15.27 -5.46
CA GLY A 312 -19.26 14.48 -4.27
C GLY A 312 -17.78 14.12 -4.11
N GLY A 313 -16.95 14.29 -5.13
CA GLY A 313 -15.52 13.96 -5.09
C GLY A 313 -14.67 15.05 -4.43
N PRO A 314 -13.72 14.73 -3.53
CA PRO A 314 -12.94 15.74 -2.80
C PRO A 314 -12.06 16.61 -3.70
N VAL A 315 -11.42 16.02 -4.72
CA VAL A 315 -10.53 16.76 -5.63
C VAL A 315 -11.35 17.61 -6.59
N ALA A 316 -12.41 17.04 -7.19
CA ALA A 316 -13.32 17.78 -8.06
C ALA A 316 -13.98 18.96 -7.31
N ALA A 317 -14.44 18.73 -6.08
CA ALA A 317 -15.00 19.77 -5.22
C ALA A 317 -13.99 20.89 -4.92
N GLY A 318 -12.72 20.54 -4.62
CA GLY A 318 -11.66 21.53 -4.37
C GLY A 318 -11.28 22.36 -5.59
N LEU A 319 -11.38 21.80 -6.81
CA LEU A 319 -11.06 22.49 -8.06
C LEU A 319 -12.22 23.33 -8.61
N ARG A 320 -13.45 23.03 -8.19
CA ARG A 320 -14.66 23.67 -8.71
C ARG A 320 -14.66 25.20 -8.60
N PRO A 321 -14.21 25.84 -7.50
CA PRO A 321 -14.14 27.30 -7.42
C PRO A 321 -13.26 27.94 -8.50
N LEU A 322 -12.27 27.20 -9.03
CA LEU A 322 -11.32 27.69 -10.02
C LEU A 322 -11.71 27.32 -11.46
N LEU A 323 -12.26 26.12 -11.66
CA LEU A 323 -12.45 25.52 -12.99
C LEU A 323 -13.92 25.33 -13.38
N GLY A 324 -14.86 25.62 -12.49
CA GLY A 324 -16.30 25.47 -12.74
C GLY A 324 -16.65 24.06 -13.21
N GLY A 325 -17.35 23.94 -14.34
CA GLY A 325 -17.76 22.67 -14.94
C GLY A 325 -16.61 21.79 -15.46
N LEU A 326 -15.39 22.34 -15.61
CA LEU A 326 -14.21 21.57 -16.02
C LEU A 326 -13.55 20.81 -14.85
N ALA A 327 -13.94 21.10 -13.60
CA ALA A 327 -13.32 20.53 -12.41
C ALA A 327 -13.33 18.99 -12.34
N PRO A 328 -14.40 18.26 -12.73
CA PRO A 328 -14.39 16.80 -12.74
C PRO A 328 -13.35 16.23 -13.73
N TRP A 329 -13.22 16.82 -14.91
CA TRP A 329 -12.24 16.41 -15.91
C TRP A 329 -10.80 16.71 -15.46
N ALA A 330 -10.57 17.88 -14.88
CA ALA A 330 -9.29 18.24 -14.30
C ALA A 330 -8.91 17.29 -13.13
N SER A 331 -9.87 16.93 -12.29
CA SER A 331 -9.70 15.94 -11.21
C SER A 331 -9.27 14.57 -11.76
N LEU A 332 -9.95 14.07 -12.79
CA LEU A 332 -9.59 12.81 -13.43
C LEU A 332 -8.20 12.85 -14.08
N PHE A 333 -7.84 13.97 -14.73
CA PHE A 333 -6.52 14.15 -15.33
C PHE A 333 -5.40 14.18 -14.28
N LEU A 334 -5.59 14.95 -13.20
CA LEU A 334 -4.67 14.98 -12.06
C LEU A 334 -4.54 13.60 -11.40
N GLY A 335 -5.67 12.88 -11.28
CA GLY A 335 -5.71 11.50 -10.83
C GLY A 335 -4.87 10.58 -11.71
N ALA A 336 -5.07 10.60 -13.02
CA ALA A 336 -4.30 9.79 -13.97
C ALA A 336 -2.79 10.09 -13.92
N ALA A 337 -2.41 11.37 -13.89
CA ALA A 337 -1.01 11.77 -13.76
C ALA A 337 -0.40 11.29 -12.43
N THR A 338 -1.13 11.44 -11.32
CA THR A 338 -0.68 10.97 -10.00
C THR A 338 -0.57 9.45 -9.95
N LEU A 339 -1.55 8.73 -10.51
CA LEU A 339 -1.52 7.28 -10.60
C LEU A 339 -0.32 6.77 -11.42
N ALA A 340 0.05 7.45 -12.51
CA ALA A 340 1.24 7.09 -13.29
C ALA A 340 2.53 7.23 -12.46
N VAL A 341 2.66 8.33 -11.69
CA VAL A 341 3.79 8.55 -10.78
C VAL A 341 3.82 7.49 -9.67
N LEU A 342 2.68 7.20 -9.05
CA LEU A 342 2.56 6.18 -8.01
C LEU A 342 2.85 4.78 -8.55
N TRP A 343 2.38 4.45 -9.76
CA TRP A 343 2.62 3.15 -10.37
C TRP A 343 4.11 2.91 -10.67
N LEU A 344 4.83 3.95 -11.11
CA LEU A 344 6.27 3.87 -11.34
C LEU A 344 7.07 3.80 -10.03
N SER A 345 6.69 4.60 -9.04
CA SER A 345 7.47 4.78 -7.80
C SER A 345 7.12 3.76 -6.70
N LEU A 346 5.86 3.34 -6.59
CA LEU A 346 5.39 2.38 -5.59
C LEU A 346 5.27 0.98 -6.18
N GLN A 347 6.42 0.32 -6.35
CA GLN A 347 6.44 -1.00 -6.99
C GLN A 347 6.13 -2.17 -6.06
N ASP A 348 5.90 -1.94 -4.76
CA ASP A 348 5.57 -2.99 -3.79
C ASP A 348 4.06 -3.18 -3.60
N ASP A 349 3.65 -4.42 -3.34
CA ASP A 349 2.24 -4.83 -3.22
C ASP A 349 1.53 -4.33 -1.95
N ARG A 350 2.23 -3.61 -1.07
CA ARG A 350 1.66 -3.09 0.18
C ARG A 350 1.31 -1.62 0.07
N ARG A 351 2.15 -0.83 -0.60
CA ARG A 351 2.00 0.61 -0.75
C ARG A 351 1.25 0.97 -2.01
N GLY A 352 1.62 0.36 -3.13
CA GLY A 352 1.08 0.66 -4.45
C GLY A 352 -0.44 0.50 -4.51
N PRO A 353 -0.98 -0.71 -4.25
CA PRO A 353 -2.41 -0.98 -4.40
C PRO A 353 -3.31 -0.06 -3.56
N ILE A 354 -3.00 0.13 -2.28
CA ILE A 354 -3.82 0.97 -1.40
C ILE A 354 -3.74 2.46 -1.80
N ALA A 355 -2.55 2.97 -2.14
CA ALA A 355 -2.40 4.36 -2.57
C ALA A 355 -3.10 4.61 -3.92
N GLY A 356 -2.95 3.68 -4.87
CA GLY A 356 -3.56 3.76 -6.19
C GLY A 356 -5.08 3.78 -6.11
N LEU A 357 -5.69 2.84 -5.37
CA LEU A 357 -7.14 2.83 -5.20
C LEU A 357 -7.63 4.08 -4.48
N THR A 358 -6.99 4.50 -3.39
CA THR A 358 -7.41 5.71 -2.65
C THR A 358 -7.32 6.99 -3.49
N VAL A 359 -6.26 7.17 -4.28
CA VAL A 359 -6.11 8.33 -5.19
C VAL A 359 -7.16 8.29 -6.29
N GLY A 360 -7.40 7.11 -6.88
CA GLY A 360 -8.46 6.94 -7.86
C GLY A 360 -9.82 7.35 -7.31
N LEU A 361 -10.17 6.85 -6.12
CA LEU A 361 -11.41 7.21 -5.42
C LEU A 361 -11.49 8.71 -5.10
N ALA A 362 -10.40 9.34 -4.67
CA ALA A 362 -10.36 10.78 -4.39
C ALA A 362 -10.62 11.64 -5.64
N CYS A 363 -10.27 11.13 -6.82
CA CYS A 363 -10.42 11.82 -8.08
C CYS A 363 -11.73 11.53 -8.82
N LEU A 364 -12.54 10.58 -8.33
CA LEU A 364 -13.87 10.33 -8.88
C LEU A 364 -14.78 11.56 -8.69
N PRO A 365 -15.68 11.88 -9.64
CA PRO A 365 -16.63 12.99 -9.49
C PRO A 365 -17.61 12.81 -8.33
N THR A 366 -17.86 11.56 -7.94
CA THR A 366 -18.74 11.17 -6.84
C THR A 366 -18.06 10.11 -6.00
N LEU A 367 -18.19 10.21 -4.67
CA LEU A 367 -17.58 9.29 -3.74
C LEU A 367 -18.53 8.98 -2.59
N TYR A 368 -18.72 7.69 -2.31
CA TYR A 368 -19.53 7.19 -1.21
C TYR A 368 -18.71 6.27 -0.29
N PRO A 369 -19.12 6.05 0.97
CA PRO A 369 -18.31 5.31 1.92
C PRO A 369 -18.13 3.84 1.57
N TRP A 370 -19.13 3.19 0.97
CA TRP A 370 -19.03 1.80 0.54
C TRP A 370 -17.98 1.57 -0.57
N TYR A 371 -17.55 2.62 -1.27
CA TYR A 371 -16.44 2.52 -2.24
C TYR A 371 -15.11 2.17 -1.56
N PHE A 372 -15.02 2.33 -0.23
CA PHE A 372 -13.87 1.95 0.58
C PHE A 372 -13.90 0.50 1.07
N LEU A 373 -14.96 -0.28 0.81
CA LEU A 373 -14.99 -1.71 1.17
C LEU A 373 -13.79 -2.48 0.55
N PRO A 374 -13.45 -2.30 -0.74
CA PRO A 374 -12.23 -2.89 -1.32
C PRO A 374 -10.91 -2.36 -0.74
N VAL A 375 -10.93 -1.24 -0.01
CA VAL A 375 -9.76 -0.68 0.69
C VAL A 375 -9.51 -1.41 2.02
N VAL A 376 -10.53 -1.96 2.67
CA VAL A 376 -10.42 -2.66 3.97
C VAL A 376 -9.37 -3.81 3.98
N PRO A 377 -9.35 -4.76 3.02
CA PRO A 377 -8.31 -5.78 3.00
C PRO A 377 -6.92 -5.19 2.75
N LEU A 378 -6.80 -4.14 1.94
CA LEU A 378 -5.54 -3.43 1.69
C LEU A 378 -5.05 -2.67 2.94
N PHE A 379 -5.96 -2.08 3.70
CA PHE A 379 -5.66 -1.45 4.99
C PHE A 379 -5.10 -2.46 6.00
N SER A 380 -5.62 -3.69 6.00
CA SER A 380 -5.07 -4.78 6.80
C SER A 380 -3.64 -5.15 6.36
N ALA A 381 -3.29 -4.96 5.08
CA ALA A 381 -1.93 -5.19 4.59
C ALA A 381 -0.95 -4.03 4.87
N ARG A 382 -1.47 -2.80 4.99
CA ARG A 382 -0.73 -1.58 5.33
C ARG A 382 -1.54 -0.68 6.27
N PRO A 383 -1.53 -0.97 7.59
CA PRO A 383 -2.38 -0.26 8.54
C PRO A 383 -1.76 1.08 8.95
N GLY A 384 -1.94 2.11 8.13
CA GLY A 384 -1.47 3.47 8.40
C GLY A 384 -2.50 4.33 9.12
N TRP A 385 -2.04 5.27 9.95
CA TRP A 385 -2.93 6.25 10.62
C TRP A 385 -3.72 7.11 9.64
N ALA A 386 -3.14 7.44 8.48
CA ALA A 386 -3.85 8.14 7.41
C ALA A 386 -5.08 7.35 6.94
N TYR A 387 -4.91 6.06 6.62
CA TYR A 387 -6.02 5.21 6.18
C TYR A 387 -7.02 4.92 7.29
N TRP A 388 -6.57 4.77 8.53
CA TRP A 388 -7.49 4.68 9.67
C TRP A 388 -8.39 5.92 9.77
N TRP A 389 -7.80 7.13 9.66
CA TRP A 389 -8.56 8.39 9.69
C TRP A 389 -9.54 8.47 8.52
N LEU A 390 -9.08 8.11 7.33
CA LEU A 390 -9.90 8.09 6.13
C LEU A 390 -11.13 7.19 6.33
N LEU A 391 -10.93 5.93 6.71
CA LEU A 391 -12.02 4.98 6.93
C LEU A 391 -12.95 5.41 8.08
N ALA A 392 -12.42 6.02 9.14
CA ALA A 392 -13.21 6.55 10.24
C ALA A 392 -14.06 7.76 9.82
N GLY A 393 -13.51 8.63 8.98
CA GLY A 393 -14.14 9.88 8.58
C GLY A 393 -15.23 9.75 7.52
N GLN A 394 -15.11 8.79 6.59
CA GLN A 394 -16.01 8.74 5.42
C GLN A 394 -17.50 8.63 5.79
N CYS A 395 -17.89 7.70 6.68
CA CYS A 395 -19.30 7.55 7.04
C CYS A 395 -19.83 8.62 8.01
N LEU A 396 -18.94 9.42 8.62
CA LEU A 396 -19.36 10.58 9.43
C LEU A 396 -19.78 11.75 8.54
N VAL A 397 -19.12 11.91 7.39
CA VAL A 397 -19.36 13.03 6.46
C VAL A 397 -20.59 12.79 5.60
N THR A 398 -20.81 11.55 5.16
CA THR A 398 -21.95 11.26 4.29
C THR A 398 -23.23 11.08 5.09
N THR A 399 -23.14 10.61 6.34
CA THR A 399 -24.24 10.18 7.23
C THR A 399 -25.25 9.22 6.57
N PRO A 400 -25.65 8.13 7.24
CA PRO A 400 -26.73 7.27 6.73
C PRO A 400 -27.99 8.08 6.36
N SER A 401 -28.72 7.67 5.32
CA SER A 401 -29.90 8.43 4.84
C SER A 401 -30.98 8.61 5.90
N TRP A 402 -31.18 7.62 6.79
CA TRP A 402 -32.12 7.68 7.90
C TRP A 402 -31.76 8.75 8.95
N LEU A 403 -30.53 9.29 8.91
CA LEU A 403 -30.10 10.42 9.71
C LEU A 403 -30.19 11.76 8.94
N ARG A 404 -30.61 11.79 7.68
CA ARG A 404 -30.64 12.98 6.83
C ARG A 404 -32.04 13.55 6.66
N ALA A 405 -32.19 14.85 6.97
CA ALA A 405 -33.34 15.67 6.56
C ALA A 405 -32.97 16.41 5.25
N GLY A 406 -32.99 15.70 4.11
CA GLY A 406 -32.74 16.27 2.78
C GLY A 406 -31.26 16.56 2.44
N GLY A 407 -30.87 16.25 1.20
CA GLY A 407 -29.57 16.62 0.60
C GLY A 407 -28.40 15.64 0.85
N LEU A 408 -27.49 15.55 -0.13
CA LEU A 408 -26.30 14.69 -0.10
C LEU A 408 -25.31 15.19 0.97
N GLY A 409 -25.05 14.40 2.02
CA GLY A 409 -23.91 14.66 2.92
C GLY A 409 -22.62 14.35 2.16
N GLY A 410 -21.66 15.27 2.15
CA GLY A 410 -20.41 15.09 1.40
C GLY A 410 -19.87 16.30 0.65
N GLU A 411 -20.50 17.47 0.73
CA GLU A 411 -20.02 18.67 0.04
C GLU A 411 -19.32 19.66 0.99
N GLY A 412 -18.35 20.41 0.46
CA GLY A 412 -17.67 21.50 1.18
C GLY A 412 -16.82 21.04 2.38
N TRP A 413 -16.99 21.72 3.52
CA TRP A 413 -16.12 21.58 4.70
C TRP A 413 -16.13 20.19 5.33
N ALA A 414 -17.23 19.44 5.22
CA ALA A 414 -17.32 18.09 5.76
C ALA A 414 -16.33 17.15 5.05
N MET A 415 -16.28 17.19 3.72
CA MET A 415 -15.31 16.42 2.94
C MET A 415 -13.88 16.86 3.23
N ALA A 416 -13.65 18.17 3.39
CA ALA A 416 -12.35 18.71 3.78
C ALA A 416 -11.86 18.17 5.15
N ALA A 417 -12.77 18.00 6.13
CA ALA A 417 -12.45 17.45 7.45
C ALA A 417 -11.97 15.98 7.40
N VAL A 418 -12.28 15.24 6.34
CA VAL A 418 -11.78 13.86 6.13
C VAL A 418 -10.48 13.86 5.35
N TRP A 419 -10.45 14.59 4.23
CA TRP A 419 -9.35 14.49 3.28
C TRP A 419 -8.14 15.35 3.63
N LEU A 420 -8.31 16.53 4.24
CA LEU A 420 -7.16 17.36 4.65
C LEU A 420 -6.31 16.66 5.72
N PRO A 421 -6.87 16.07 6.79
CA PRO A 421 -6.05 15.31 7.74
C PRO A 421 -5.48 14.03 7.13
N PHE A 422 -6.17 13.36 6.21
CA PHE A 422 -5.61 12.23 5.46
C PHE A 422 -4.36 12.65 4.68
N VAL A 423 -4.41 13.76 3.93
CA VAL A 423 -3.27 14.30 3.19
C VAL A 423 -2.15 14.71 4.15
N ALA A 424 -2.49 15.41 5.24
CA ALA A 424 -1.51 15.83 6.25
C ALA A 424 -0.79 14.63 6.88
N LEU A 425 -1.52 13.60 7.30
CA LEU A 425 -0.96 12.36 7.85
C LEU A 425 -0.11 11.61 6.82
N THR A 426 -0.51 11.63 5.54
CA THR A 426 0.26 11.03 4.44
C THR A 426 1.60 11.76 4.24
N VAL A 427 1.57 13.10 4.20
CA VAL A 427 2.77 13.95 4.05
C VAL A 427 3.68 13.85 5.28
N LEU A 428 3.13 13.83 6.49
CA LEU A 428 3.91 13.54 7.71
C LEU A 428 4.54 12.14 7.66
N GLY A 429 3.83 11.19 7.04
CA GLY A 429 4.30 9.85 6.74
C GLY A 429 5.55 9.79 5.87
N TRP A 430 5.80 10.80 5.03
CA TRP A 430 7.00 10.89 4.18
C TRP A 430 8.29 11.14 4.98
N ARG A 431 8.18 11.70 6.18
CA ARG A 431 9.33 11.87 7.09
C ARG A 431 9.58 10.63 7.93
N ARG A 432 8.52 10.00 8.40
CA ARG A 432 8.57 8.80 9.25
C ARG A 432 7.32 7.94 9.04
N PRO A 433 7.44 6.60 9.00
CA PRO A 433 6.28 5.72 8.83
C PRO A 433 5.28 5.87 9.99
N LEU A 434 4.06 6.32 9.69
CA LEU A 434 2.96 6.44 10.65
C LEU A 434 2.03 5.22 10.57
N LEU A 435 2.55 4.06 10.95
CA LEU A 435 1.75 2.82 11.01
C LEU A 435 1.05 2.67 12.37
N LEU A 436 -0.20 2.23 12.33
CA LEU A 436 -1.05 1.88 13.46
C LEU A 436 -0.59 0.56 14.09
N VAL A 437 -0.41 -0.48 13.28
CA VAL A 437 0.07 -1.79 13.75
C VAL A 437 1.46 -2.02 13.17
N ALA A 438 2.41 -2.40 14.04
CA ALA A 438 3.75 -2.76 13.62
C ALA A 438 3.75 -4.10 12.87
N ASP A 439 4.56 -4.19 11.81
CA ASP A 439 4.85 -5.46 11.14
C ASP A 439 6.05 -6.17 11.82
N ARG A 440 6.67 -7.15 11.13
CA ARG A 440 7.89 -7.82 11.56
C ARG A 440 9.00 -6.81 11.92
N PRO A 441 9.52 -6.82 13.17
CA PRO A 441 10.64 -5.99 13.58
C PRO A 441 11.98 -6.64 13.18
N PHE A 442 12.95 -5.82 12.75
CA PHE A 442 14.36 -6.19 12.58
C PHE A 442 15.13 -6.09 13.90
N ALA A 443 16.23 -6.85 14.03
CA ALA A 443 17.06 -6.85 15.24
C ALA A 443 17.78 -5.50 15.44
N PRO A 444 18.02 -5.00 16.67
CA PRO A 444 18.82 -3.80 16.91
C PRO A 444 20.24 -3.89 16.32
N VAL A 445 20.82 -2.74 15.94
CA VAL A 445 22.18 -2.63 15.40
C VAL A 445 23.03 -1.72 16.28
N ALA A 446 24.20 -2.20 16.72
CA ALA A 446 25.07 -1.42 17.61
C ALA A 446 25.98 -0.45 16.84
N ARG A 447 26.42 -0.85 15.64
CA ARG A 447 27.41 -0.12 14.82
C ARG A 447 27.07 -0.24 13.34
N CYS A 448 27.72 0.56 12.52
CA CYS A 448 27.61 0.46 11.07
C CYS A 448 28.98 0.32 10.39
N TRP A 449 29.00 -0.36 9.25
CA TRP A 449 30.12 -0.37 8.32
C TRP A 449 29.96 0.75 7.30
N VAL A 450 31.04 1.47 7.00
CA VAL A 450 31.03 2.45 5.91
C VAL A 450 31.65 1.83 4.66
N VAL A 451 30.88 1.85 3.57
CA VAL A 451 31.31 1.31 2.27
C VAL A 451 31.47 2.46 1.28
N ILE A 452 32.64 2.52 0.63
CA ILE A 452 32.99 3.59 -0.31
C ILE A 452 33.41 3.00 -1.65
N PRO A 453 32.58 3.07 -2.70
CA PRO A 453 33.03 2.77 -4.06
C PRO A 453 33.95 3.89 -4.54
N ALA A 454 35.14 3.53 -5.04
CA ALA A 454 36.15 4.48 -5.48
C ALA A 454 36.78 4.03 -6.80
N ARG A 455 37.01 4.97 -7.72
CA ARG A 455 37.80 4.73 -8.92
C ARG A 455 38.43 6.03 -9.40
N ASN A 456 39.75 6.10 -9.35
CA ASN A 456 40.53 7.31 -9.66
C ASN A 456 40.07 8.53 -8.84
N GLU A 457 40.01 8.37 -7.51
CA GLU A 457 39.53 9.35 -6.54
C GLU A 457 40.61 9.74 -5.52
N ALA A 458 41.90 9.57 -5.84
CA ALA A 458 43.00 9.82 -4.91
C ALA A 458 42.96 11.23 -4.29
N ASP A 459 42.62 12.25 -5.09
CA ASP A 459 42.59 13.66 -4.67
C ASP A 459 41.47 14.00 -3.68
N ARG A 460 40.42 13.16 -3.58
CA ARG A 460 39.19 13.46 -2.83
C ARG A 460 38.93 12.49 -1.70
N LEU A 461 39.36 11.24 -1.88
CA LEU A 461 39.12 10.17 -0.93
C LEU A 461 39.66 10.49 0.47
N GLY A 462 40.80 11.18 0.57
CA GLY A 462 41.38 11.58 1.85
C GLY A 462 40.44 12.46 2.71
N ALA A 463 39.77 13.44 2.09
CA ALA A 463 38.80 14.28 2.79
C ALA A 463 37.57 13.49 3.25
N CYS A 464 37.08 12.56 2.43
CA CYS A 464 36.01 11.65 2.79
C CYS A 464 36.39 10.79 4.01
N LEU A 465 37.54 10.12 3.97
CA LEU A 465 38.01 9.25 5.04
C LEU A 465 38.29 10.02 6.34
N THR A 466 38.87 11.22 6.24
CA THR A 466 39.10 12.11 7.39
C THR A 466 37.77 12.48 8.07
N SER A 467 36.72 12.78 7.28
CA SER A 467 35.41 13.13 7.82
C SER A 467 34.73 11.99 8.61
N LEU A 468 35.15 10.74 8.41
CA LEU A 468 34.65 9.56 9.11
C LEU A 468 35.43 9.23 10.38
N ALA A 469 36.58 9.86 10.61
CA ALA A 469 37.43 9.58 11.78
C ALA A 469 36.71 9.78 13.13
N PRO A 470 35.87 10.83 13.33
CA PRO A 470 35.11 10.98 14.58
C PRO A 470 34.17 9.80 14.86
N GLY A 471 33.49 9.28 13.85
CA GLY A 471 32.58 8.13 14.00
C GLY A 471 33.33 6.84 14.35
N ARG A 472 34.55 6.65 13.83
CA ARG A 472 35.42 5.54 14.22
C ARG A 472 35.89 5.68 15.66
N ALA A 473 36.32 6.87 16.06
CA ALA A 473 36.76 7.15 17.43
C ALA A 473 35.62 6.97 18.45
N ALA A 474 34.40 7.35 18.09
CA ALA A 474 33.20 7.16 18.91
C ALA A 474 32.66 5.71 18.91
N GLY A 475 33.27 4.79 18.15
CA GLY A 475 32.83 3.39 18.06
C GLY A 475 31.52 3.16 17.32
N THR A 476 30.93 4.20 16.70
CA THR A 476 29.70 4.07 15.89
C THR A 476 29.97 3.44 14.53
N ILE A 477 31.18 3.63 13.98
CA ILE A 477 31.66 2.97 12.77
C ILE A 477 32.50 1.76 13.15
N ALA A 478 32.04 0.57 12.80
CA ALA A 478 32.76 -0.70 13.03
C ALA A 478 34.01 -0.82 12.13
N GLY A 479 33.93 -0.31 10.91
CA GLY A 479 35.04 -0.31 9.96
C GLY A 479 34.68 0.41 8.67
N VAL A 480 35.70 0.75 7.89
CA VAL A 480 35.57 1.40 6.58
C VAL A 480 36.14 0.46 5.51
N VAL A 481 35.34 0.18 4.48
CA VAL A 481 35.73 -0.63 3.33
C VAL A 481 35.68 0.24 2.07
N VAL A 482 36.82 0.37 1.40
CA VAL A 482 36.93 1.05 0.10
C VAL A 482 36.97 -0.02 -0.98
N ALA A 483 35.96 -0.02 -1.87
CA ALA A 483 35.92 -0.87 -3.03
C ALA A 483 36.58 -0.17 -4.22
N ASP A 484 37.81 -0.58 -4.56
CA ASP A 484 38.56 -0.01 -5.67
C ASP A 484 38.13 -0.64 -7.01
N GLY A 485 37.56 0.19 -7.87
CA GLY A 485 37.02 -0.13 -9.19
C GLY A 485 38.06 -0.30 -10.31
N GLY A 486 39.29 -0.66 -9.97
CA GLY A 486 40.44 -0.69 -10.89
C GLY A 486 41.03 0.70 -11.13
N SER A 487 41.44 1.38 -10.05
CA SER A 487 42.10 2.68 -10.14
C SER A 487 43.49 2.56 -10.77
N SER A 488 43.88 3.60 -11.53
CA SER A 488 45.22 3.77 -12.10
C SER A 488 46.05 4.84 -11.37
N ASP A 489 45.46 5.49 -10.36
CA ASP A 489 46.10 6.51 -9.52
C ASP A 489 46.36 5.96 -8.10
N ALA A 490 46.71 6.85 -7.17
CA ALA A 490 47.03 6.49 -5.79
C ALA A 490 45.80 6.16 -4.90
N THR A 491 44.60 5.95 -5.45
CA THR A 491 43.35 5.76 -4.68
C THR A 491 43.47 4.67 -3.62
N ALA A 492 43.97 3.48 -3.98
CA ALA A 492 44.13 2.36 -3.05
C ALA A 492 45.16 2.66 -1.95
N ALA A 493 46.26 3.36 -2.29
CA ALA A 493 47.28 3.76 -1.34
C ALA A 493 46.74 4.78 -0.32
N VAL A 494 45.98 5.77 -0.78
CA VAL A 494 45.30 6.76 0.08
C VAL A 494 44.33 6.08 1.04
N ALA A 495 43.54 5.11 0.55
CA ALA A 495 42.62 4.34 1.39
C ALA A 495 43.34 3.57 2.50
N ALA A 496 44.41 2.85 2.16
CA ALA A 496 45.20 2.06 3.11
C ALA A 496 45.88 2.96 4.17
N ALA A 497 46.39 4.12 3.76
CA ALA A 497 47.02 5.09 4.68
C ALA A 497 46.05 5.63 5.75
N HIS A 498 44.74 5.68 5.45
CA HIS A 498 43.70 6.07 6.41
C HIS A 498 43.13 4.87 7.21
N GLY A 499 43.77 3.69 7.11
CA GLY A 499 43.36 2.47 7.80
C GLY A 499 42.00 1.94 7.35
N ALA A 500 41.62 2.17 6.09
CA ALA A 500 40.46 1.53 5.48
C ALA A 500 40.86 0.19 4.85
N ARG A 501 39.96 -0.80 4.88
CA ARG A 501 40.14 -2.07 4.18
C ARG A 501 39.87 -1.85 2.69
N VAL A 502 40.85 -2.15 1.84
CA VAL A 502 40.69 -2.06 0.38
C VAL A 502 40.24 -3.41 -0.18
N VAL A 503 39.20 -3.39 -1.01
CA VAL A 503 38.72 -4.55 -1.77
C VAL A 503 38.75 -4.20 -3.24
N ALA A 504 39.46 -4.97 -4.05
CA ALA A 504 39.40 -4.83 -5.50
C ALA A 504 38.05 -5.36 -6.00
N ALA A 505 37.36 -4.58 -6.84
CA ALA A 505 36.05 -4.95 -7.37
C ALA A 505 35.83 -4.43 -8.79
N MET A 506 35.06 -5.15 -9.58
CA MET A 506 34.80 -4.86 -11.00
C MET A 506 33.29 -4.67 -11.24
N GLY A 507 32.87 -4.43 -12.50
CA GLY A 507 31.44 -4.43 -12.84
C GLY A 507 30.68 -3.12 -12.64
N GLY A 508 31.37 -2.01 -12.34
CA GLY A 508 30.75 -0.68 -12.12
C GLY A 508 30.49 -0.39 -10.65
N ARG A 509 29.63 0.61 -10.36
CA ARG A 509 29.42 1.09 -8.97
C ARG A 509 28.70 0.05 -8.10
N GLY A 510 27.70 -0.66 -8.64
CA GLY A 510 27.02 -1.71 -7.89
C GLY A 510 27.89 -2.92 -7.59
N GLY A 511 28.72 -3.37 -8.52
CA GLY A 511 29.68 -4.46 -8.27
C GLY A 511 30.71 -4.09 -7.20
N GLN A 512 31.20 -2.85 -7.20
CA GLN A 512 32.06 -2.32 -6.14
C GLN A 512 31.37 -2.38 -4.76
N ILE A 513 30.17 -1.84 -4.64
CA ILE A 513 29.45 -1.82 -3.37
C ILE A 513 29.08 -3.23 -2.92
N ALA A 514 28.62 -4.09 -3.83
CA ALA A 514 28.28 -5.48 -3.51
C ALA A 514 29.49 -6.26 -2.96
N ALA A 515 30.66 -6.14 -3.58
CA ALA A 515 31.89 -6.77 -3.11
C ALA A 515 32.30 -6.27 -1.71
N ALA A 516 32.19 -4.97 -1.45
CA ALA A 516 32.47 -4.42 -0.13
C ALA A 516 31.45 -4.86 0.92
N VAL A 517 30.15 -4.87 0.60
CA VAL A 517 29.09 -5.32 1.50
C VAL A 517 29.25 -6.79 1.88
N ALA A 518 29.74 -7.63 0.96
CA ALA A 518 29.97 -9.06 1.20
C ALA A 518 31.03 -9.33 2.29
N VAL A 519 31.98 -8.41 2.50
CA VAL A 519 33.01 -8.53 3.54
C VAL A 519 32.67 -7.81 4.85
N CYS A 520 31.50 -7.19 4.93
CA CYS A 520 30.99 -6.52 6.14
C CYS A 520 30.13 -7.50 6.97
N PRO A 521 30.53 -7.87 8.20
CA PRO A 521 29.73 -8.73 9.08
C PRO A 521 28.40 -8.07 9.48
N GLY A 522 27.39 -8.92 9.79
CA GLY A 522 25.94 -8.66 9.87
C GLY A 522 25.41 -7.55 10.79
N GLU A 523 25.87 -6.31 10.60
CA GLU A 523 25.40 -5.09 11.27
C GLU A 523 24.65 -4.16 10.28
N ALA A 524 24.62 -2.85 10.52
CA ALA A 524 24.16 -1.87 9.54
C ALA A 524 25.29 -1.51 8.55
N VAL A 525 24.93 -1.03 7.36
CA VAL A 525 25.87 -0.48 6.37
C VAL A 525 25.43 0.94 6.02
N LEU A 526 26.40 1.83 5.84
CA LEU A 526 26.26 3.18 5.27
C LEU A 526 27.16 3.28 4.03
N VAL A 527 26.55 3.48 2.86
CA VAL A 527 27.26 3.69 1.59
C VAL A 527 27.49 5.18 1.39
N VAL A 528 28.74 5.59 1.20
CA VAL A 528 29.16 6.97 0.99
C VAL A 528 30.03 7.04 -0.27
N HIS A 529 29.82 8.04 -1.13
CA HIS A 529 30.70 8.22 -2.29
C HIS A 529 32.07 8.78 -1.89
N ALA A 530 33.12 8.43 -2.65
CA ALA A 530 34.49 8.89 -2.40
C ALA A 530 34.69 10.41 -2.44
N ASP A 531 33.79 11.14 -3.12
CA ASP A 531 33.80 12.60 -3.22
C ASP A 531 32.87 13.31 -2.22
N ALA A 532 32.33 12.57 -1.24
CA ALA A 532 31.45 13.11 -0.22
C ALA A 532 32.20 13.36 1.10
N VAL A 533 31.91 14.51 1.73
CA VAL A 533 32.31 14.80 3.11
C VAL A 533 31.12 14.51 4.03
N CYS A 534 31.34 13.65 5.02
CA CYS A 534 30.31 13.20 5.95
C CYS A 534 30.36 14.04 7.23
N ARG A 535 29.21 14.55 7.68
CA ARG A 535 29.14 15.21 8.99
C ARG A 535 29.39 14.19 10.12
N PRO A 536 30.09 14.57 11.20
CA PRO A 536 30.44 13.66 12.29
C PRO A 536 29.26 12.94 12.96
N ASP A 537 28.08 13.57 12.96
CA ASP A 537 26.85 13.06 13.60
C ASP A 537 26.09 12.02 12.75
N VAL A 538 26.46 11.82 11.48
CA VAL A 538 25.71 10.96 10.55
C VAL A 538 25.63 9.49 10.99
N PRO A 539 26.73 8.81 11.35
CA PRO A 539 26.66 7.41 11.78
C PRO A 539 25.73 7.20 12.99
N GLU A 540 25.81 8.10 13.98
CA GLU A 540 24.95 8.07 15.16
C GLU A 540 23.47 8.27 14.78
N ARG A 541 23.16 9.24 13.91
CA ARG A 541 21.80 9.46 13.41
C ARG A 541 21.23 8.23 12.69
N VAL A 542 22.06 7.53 11.91
CA VAL A 542 21.67 6.29 11.22
C VAL A 542 21.32 5.21 12.24
N LEU A 543 22.19 4.95 13.21
CA LEU A 543 21.97 3.93 14.25
C LEU A 543 20.76 4.27 15.11
N PHE A 544 20.63 5.54 15.52
CA PHE A 544 19.48 6.02 16.28
C PHE A 544 18.17 5.81 15.51
N ALA A 545 18.13 6.16 14.22
CA ALA A 545 16.94 5.98 13.40
C ALA A 545 16.56 4.49 13.27
N LEU A 546 17.52 3.64 12.93
CA LEU A 546 17.29 2.20 12.81
C LEU A 546 16.80 1.60 14.13
N ASN A 547 17.42 1.92 15.25
CA ASN A 547 17.07 1.34 16.55
C ASN A 547 15.79 1.90 17.16
N ARG A 548 15.46 3.17 16.88
CA ARG A 548 14.20 3.79 17.33
C ARG A 548 13.00 3.18 16.64
N ASP A 549 13.14 2.77 15.37
CA ASP A 549 12.08 2.13 14.62
C ASP A 549 12.55 0.79 14.02
N PRO A 550 12.31 -0.33 14.71
CA PRO A 550 12.67 -1.67 14.24
C PRO A 550 12.05 -2.07 12.90
N ARG A 551 11.11 -1.30 12.36
CA ARG A 551 10.48 -1.55 11.04
C ARG A 551 11.31 -1.00 9.89
N LEU A 552 12.29 -0.13 10.18
CA LEU A 552 13.15 0.44 9.16
C LEU A 552 14.15 -0.59 8.66
N SER A 553 14.03 -0.93 7.38
CA SER A 553 15.02 -1.75 6.65
C SER A 553 16.27 -0.94 6.29
N GLY A 554 16.09 0.37 6.08
CA GLY A 554 17.15 1.29 5.67
C GLY A 554 16.60 2.65 5.26
N GLY A 555 17.34 3.34 4.41
CA GLY A 555 16.97 4.67 3.95
C GLY A 555 18.13 5.43 3.33
N ALA A 556 18.01 6.76 3.38
CA ALA A 556 19.08 7.65 3.00
C ALA A 556 19.23 8.77 4.02
N VAL A 557 20.43 9.32 4.14
CA VAL A 557 20.62 10.58 4.86
C VAL A 557 20.08 11.73 4.01
N GLY A 558 20.96 12.48 3.39
CA GLY A 558 20.66 13.60 2.51
C GLY A 558 21.96 14.26 2.13
N MET A 559 21.90 15.12 1.12
CA MET A 559 23.08 15.77 0.57
C MET A 559 22.83 17.25 0.30
N ASP A 560 23.92 18.00 0.36
CA ASP A 560 24.08 19.35 -0.14
C ASP A 560 25.29 19.39 -1.09
N PHE A 561 25.30 20.28 -2.07
CA PHE A 561 26.45 20.40 -2.99
C PHE A 561 27.55 21.29 -2.40
N SER A 562 28.83 20.96 -2.63
CA SER A 562 29.94 21.88 -2.42
C SER A 562 29.93 22.94 -3.55
N GLY A 563 29.21 24.03 -3.30
CA GLY A 563 29.07 25.16 -4.22
C GLY A 563 27.75 25.91 -4.04
N GLY A 564 27.73 27.19 -4.36
CA GLY A 564 26.53 28.04 -4.31
C GLY A 564 25.77 28.08 -5.64
N GLY A 565 24.45 28.31 -5.58
CA GLY A 565 23.63 28.58 -6.76
C GLY A 565 22.19 28.05 -6.62
N PHE A 566 21.22 28.86 -7.05
CA PHE A 566 19.80 28.52 -6.95
C PHE A 566 19.43 27.20 -7.64
N GLY A 567 20.08 26.88 -8.78
CA GLY A 567 19.85 25.62 -9.50
C GLY A 567 20.30 24.37 -8.72
N LEU A 568 21.47 24.42 -8.07
CA LEU A 568 21.98 23.30 -7.26
C LEU A 568 21.13 23.09 -5.99
N TRP A 569 20.69 24.19 -5.36
CA TRP A 569 19.72 24.13 -4.27
C TRP A 569 18.40 23.48 -4.72
N GLY A 570 17.89 23.87 -5.90
CA GLY A 570 16.69 23.27 -6.47
C GLY A 570 16.82 21.76 -6.69
N ILE A 571 17.95 21.28 -7.19
CA ILE A 571 18.21 19.82 -7.33
C ILE A 571 18.25 19.14 -5.96
N ALA A 572 18.97 19.70 -4.99
CA ALA A 572 19.04 19.13 -3.64
C ALA A 572 17.64 19.04 -3.01
N ALA A 573 16.81 20.08 -3.17
CA ALA A 573 15.43 20.09 -2.72
C ALA A 573 14.56 19.03 -3.42
N LEU A 574 14.68 18.88 -4.75
CA LEU A 574 13.96 17.86 -5.52
C LEU A 574 14.41 16.43 -5.14
N ASN A 575 15.71 16.22 -4.92
CA ASN A 575 16.26 14.95 -4.45
C ASN A 575 15.73 14.60 -3.04
N ALA A 576 15.65 15.58 -2.14
CA ALA A 576 15.09 15.40 -0.81
C ALA A 576 13.58 15.11 -0.87
N LEU A 577 12.84 15.82 -1.71
CA LEU A 577 11.40 15.59 -1.91
C LEU A 577 11.14 14.18 -2.46
N ARG A 578 11.86 13.77 -3.52
CA ARG A 578 11.75 12.42 -4.10
C ARG A 578 12.04 11.35 -3.04
N ALA A 579 13.16 11.45 -2.33
CA ALA A 579 13.55 10.48 -1.32
C ALA A 579 12.53 10.37 -0.19
N ARG A 580 11.92 11.49 0.25
CA ARG A 580 10.87 11.48 1.28
C ARG A 580 9.54 10.93 0.77
N ALA A 581 9.07 11.40 -0.39
CA ALA A 581 7.74 11.05 -0.90
C ALA A 581 7.68 9.62 -1.46
N THR A 582 8.78 9.14 -2.05
CA THR A 582 8.81 7.84 -2.73
C THR A 582 9.73 6.82 -2.04
N GLY A 583 10.56 7.23 -1.09
CA GLY A 583 11.61 6.38 -0.54
C GLY A 583 12.75 6.07 -1.52
N ILE A 584 12.75 6.64 -2.73
CA ILE A 584 13.77 6.40 -3.75
C ILE A 584 14.88 7.44 -3.65
N SER A 585 16.04 7.00 -3.17
CA SER A 585 17.26 7.80 -3.07
C SER A 585 18.25 7.48 -4.19
N PHE A 586 19.11 8.46 -4.49
CA PHE A 586 20.30 8.25 -5.31
C PHE A 586 21.53 8.08 -4.41
N GLY A 587 22.60 7.50 -4.96
CA GLY A 587 23.80 7.16 -4.19
C GLY A 587 24.51 8.35 -3.54
N ASP A 588 24.36 9.55 -4.10
CA ASP A 588 24.89 10.80 -3.52
C ASP A 588 24.18 11.22 -2.22
N GLN A 589 23.01 10.65 -1.92
CA GLN A 589 22.25 10.92 -0.69
C GLN A 589 22.65 10.04 0.49
N GLY A 590 23.69 9.21 0.37
CA GLY A 590 24.19 8.33 1.42
C GLY A 590 23.16 7.27 1.82
N GLN A 591 23.25 6.09 1.24
CA GLN A 591 22.26 5.04 1.48
C GLN A 591 22.67 4.17 2.65
N PHE A 592 21.77 3.93 3.61
CA PHE A 592 22.03 3.05 4.74
C PHE A 592 20.99 1.94 4.83
N PHE A 593 21.37 0.80 5.39
CA PHE A 593 20.47 -0.34 5.54
C PHE A 593 20.97 -1.33 6.60
N ARG A 594 20.04 -2.14 7.10
CA ARG A 594 20.34 -3.33 7.90
C ARG A 594 20.77 -4.46 6.97
N ARG A 595 21.84 -5.19 7.30
CA ARG A 595 22.23 -6.38 6.52
C ARG A 595 21.11 -7.42 6.48
N GLU A 596 20.48 -7.71 7.63
CA GLU A 596 19.32 -8.61 7.74
C GLU A 596 18.21 -8.28 6.73
N ALA A 597 17.83 -7.00 6.65
CA ALA A 597 16.76 -6.56 5.76
C ALA A 597 17.14 -6.67 4.28
N LEU A 598 18.40 -6.34 3.93
CA LEU A 598 18.90 -6.45 2.57
C LEU A 598 19.01 -7.91 2.12
N ASP A 599 19.49 -8.79 2.99
CA ASP A 599 19.67 -10.21 2.70
C ASP A 599 18.29 -10.89 2.47
N ALA A 600 17.26 -10.47 3.21
CA ALA A 600 15.87 -10.91 3.02
C ALA A 600 15.29 -10.61 1.62
N VAL A 601 15.88 -9.68 0.86
CA VAL A 601 15.45 -9.27 -0.49
C VAL A 601 16.53 -9.56 -1.55
N GLY A 602 17.38 -10.53 -1.29
CA GLY A 602 18.36 -11.05 -2.26
C GLY A 602 19.60 -10.18 -2.42
N GLY A 603 20.01 -9.46 -1.36
CA GLY A 603 21.31 -8.78 -1.30
C GLY A 603 21.39 -7.47 -2.09
N PHE A 604 22.59 -6.88 -2.08
CA PHE A 604 22.89 -5.64 -2.80
C PHE A 604 22.75 -5.87 -4.32
N PRO A 605 22.14 -4.94 -5.08
CA PRO A 605 22.05 -5.06 -6.53
C PRO A 605 23.42 -4.92 -7.20
N ASP A 606 23.99 -6.05 -7.61
CA ASP A 606 25.21 -6.10 -8.42
C ASP A 606 24.91 -5.70 -9.87
N MET A 607 24.82 -4.39 -10.10
CA MET A 607 24.57 -3.81 -11.42
C MET A 607 25.42 -2.57 -11.68
N ALA A 608 25.77 -2.34 -12.95
CA ALA A 608 26.70 -1.30 -13.35
C ALA A 608 26.19 0.12 -13.10
N LEU A 609 24.87 0.34 -13.24
CA LEU A 609 24.19 1.61 -13.00
C LEU A 609 22.73 1.35 -12.58
N MET A 610 22.16 2.27 -11.79
CA MET A 610 20.82 2.20 -11.17
C MET A 610 20.73 1.26 -9.96
N GLU A 611 21.87 0.83 -9.45
CA GLU A 611 21.97 0.03 -8.24
C GLU A 611 21.43 0.78 -7.01
N ASP A 612 21.57 2.10 -6.97
CA ASP A 612 21.04 2.96 -5.89
C ASP A 612 19.51 2.98 -5.91
N VAL A 613 18.91 3.14 -7.09
CA VAL A 613 17.46 3.06 -7.29
C VAL A 613 16.94 1.67 -6.98
N GLU A 614 17.60 0.62 -7.46
CA GLU A 614 17.20 -0.76 -7.19
C GLU A 614 17.29 -1.10 -5.70
N LEU A 615 18.35 -0.63 -5.02
CA LEU A 615 18.51 -0.80 -3.58
C LEU A 615 17.34 -0.15 -2.84
N ALA A 616 16.98 1.09 -3.19
CA ALA A 616 15.87 1.78 -2.54
C ALA A 616 14.53 1.04 -2.72
N LEU A 617 14.27 0.50 -3.91
CA LEU A 617 13.08 -0.32 -4.17
C LEU A 617 13.09 -1.63 -3.36
N LYS A 618 14.22 -2.35 -3.36
CA LYS A 618 14.40 -3.58 -2.57
C LYS A 618 14.22 -3.34 -1.06
N LEU A 619 14.79 -2.26 -0.52
CA LEU A 619 14.63 -1.93 0.90
C LEU A 619 13.17 -1.65 1.26
N ARG A 620 12.39 -1.04 0.35
CA ARG A 620 10.95 -0.86 0.54
C ARG A 620 10.15 -2.16 0.46
N GLU A 621 10.59 -3.11 -0.35
CA GLU A 621 10.02 -4.47 -0.37
C GLU A 621 10.30 -5.18 0.97
N ALA A 622 11.49 -5.00 1.54
CA ALA A 622 11.89 -5.59 2.82
C ALA A 622 11.17 -4.99 4.04
N GLY A 623 11.00 -3.67 4.09
CA GLY A 623 10.50 -2.96 5.27
C GLY A 623 10.16 -1.49 4.98
N GLU A 624 10.10 -0.68 6.03
CA GLU A 624 9.94 0.77 5.87
C GLU A 624 11.29 1.46 5.64
N THR A 625 11.26 2.62 4.98
CA THR A 625 12.46 3.41 4.68
C THR A 625 12.34 4.81 5.24
N ALA A 626 13.44 5.43 5.63
CA ALA A 626 13.48 6.81 6.13
C ALA A 626 14.44 7.70 5.33
N SER A 627 14.14 9.00 5.27
CA SER A 627 15.08 10.03 4.80
C SER A 627 15.43 10.94 5.97
N LEU A 628 16.68 10.90 6.42
CA LEU A 628 17.12 11.63 7.62
C LEU A 628 17.37 13.12 7.32
N GLY A 629 17.61 13.48 6.06
CA GLY A 629 17.84 14.86 5.60
C GLY A 629 19.22 15.41 5.96
N GLY A 630 19.90 16.03 4.99
CA GLY A 630 21.26 16.55 5.14
C GLY A 630 22.28 15.51 5.62
N GLY A 631 23.52 15.93 5.84
CA GLY A 631 24.56 15.08 6.43
C GLY A 631 25.77 14.86 5.53
N LEU A 632 25.58 14.87 4.21
CA LEU A 632 26.66 14.75 3.24
C LEU A 632 26.83 16.05 2.45
N THR A 633 28.08 16.42 2.18
CA THR A 633 28.41 17.45 1.20
C THR A 633 29.10 16.79 0.01
N VAL A 634 28.53 16.92 -1.19
CA VAL A 634 28.98 16.23 -2.41
C VAL A 634 29.44 17.20 -3.49
N SER A 635 30.34 16.77 -4.37
CA SER A 635 30.90 17.63 -5.41
C SER A 635 29.87 18.08 -6.46
N ALA A 636 29.81 19.39 -6.76
CA ALA A 636 29.00 19.95 -7.84
C ALA A 636 29.51 19.62 -9.26
N ARG A 637 30.67 18.96 -9.40
CA ARG A 637 31.35 18.70 -10.69
C ARG A 637 30.45 18.10 -11.76
N ARG A 638 29.55 17.18 -11.38
CA ARG A 638 28.64 16.50 -12.33
C ARG A 638 27.68 17.47 -13.03
N TRP A 639 27.45 18.65 -12.45
CA TRP A 639 26.60 19.70 -12.99
C TRP A 639 27.38 20.84 -13.65
N ALA A 640 28.71 20.90 -13.49
CA ALA A 640 29.58 21.97 -14.00
C ALA A 640 29.94 21.86 -15.50
N GLY A 641 29.12 21.18 -16.32
CA GLY A 641 29.44 20.81 -17.71
C GLY A 641 28.40 21.24 -18.75
N ARG A 642 27.88 20.26 -19.54
CA ARG A 642 26.99 20.34 -20.74
C ARG A 642 25.66 21.14 -20.61
N GLY A 643 25.54 22.06 -19.67
CA GLY A 643 24.31 22.77 -19.34
C GLY A 643 23.44 21.97 -18.37
N PHE A 644 22.79 22.69 -17.46
CA PHE A 644 21.93 22.12 -16.42
C PHE A 644 20.75 21.31 -16.99
N GLY A 645 20.06 21.86 -17.99
CA GLY A 645 18.85 21.26 -18.60
C GLY A 645 19.08 19.89 -19.24
N PRO A 646 20.03 19.75 -20.20
CA PRO A 646 20.32 18.45 -20.84
C PRO A 646 20.72 17.36 -19.83
N ASN A 647 21.46 17.71 -18.78
CA ASN A 647 21.82 16.77 -17.72
C ASN A 647 20.60 16.32 -16.91
N LEU A 648 19.70 17.24 -16.56
CA LEU A 648 18.47 16.92 -15.85
C LEU A 648 17.56 15.99 -16.67
N VAL A 649 17.32 16.32 -17.95
CA VAL A 649 16.53 15.48 -18.86
C VAL A 649 17.13 14.08 -18.99
N ARG A 650 18.46 13.99 -19.12
CA ARG A 650 19.16 12.70 -19.21
C ARG A 650 18.95 11.85 -17.95
N VAL A 651 19.09 12.43 -16.76
CA VAL A 651 18.88 11.72 -15.48
C VAL A 651 17.43 11.26 -15.35
N LEU A 652 16.46 12.14 -15.63
CA LEU A 652 15.04 11.80 -15.57
C LEU A 652 14.67 10.70 -16.57
N THR A 653 15.18 10.77 -17.80
CA THR A 653 14.93 9.76 -18.84
C THR A 653 15.45 8.39 -18.42
N LEU A 654 16.68 8.33 -17.88
CA LEU A 654 17.26 7.07 -17.40
C LEU A 654 16.53 6.54 -16.16
N PHE A 655 16.13 7.43 -15.25
CA PHE A 655 15.40 7.07 -14.04
C PHE A 655 14.00 6.51 -14.34
N ILE A 656 13.20 7.22 -15.13
CA ILE A 656 11.87 6.79 -15.55
C ILE A 656 11.98 5.52 -16.40
N GLY A 657 12.93 5.47 -17.33
CA GLY A 657 13.20 4.29 -18.14
C GLY A 657 13.57 3.07 -17.31
N TYR A 658 14.35 3.25 -16.25
CA TYR A 658 14.68 2.18 -15.30
C TYR A 658 13.45 1.69 -14.55
N LEU A 659 12.68 2.60 -13.94
CA LEU A 659 11.46 2.24 -13.19
C LEU A 659 10.45 1.49 -14.08
N LEU A 660 10.22 1.99 -15.29
CA LEU A 660 9.32 1.36 -16.28
C LEU A 660 9.83 -0.03 -16.70
N GLY A 661 11.12 -0.12 -17.05
CA GLY A 661 11.75 -1.38 -17.44
C GLY A 661 11.69 -2.41 -16.31
N ARG A 662 11.94 -1.99 -15.07
CA ARG A 662 11.82 -2.85 -13.88
C ARG A 662 10.40 -3.32 -13.68
N ARG A 663 9.41 -2.43 -13.81
CA ARG A 663 7.99 -2.74 -13.60
C ARG A 663 7.45 -3.75 -14.62
N LEU A 664 7.80 -3.56 -15.89
CA LEU A 664 7.33 -4.39 -17.01
C LEU A 664 8.19 -5.65 -17.25
N GLY A 665 9.31 -5.80 -16.54
CA GLY A 665 10.26 -6.90 -16.78
C GLY A 665 11.04 -6.78 -18.09
N LEU A 666 11.20 -5.56 -18.59
CA LEU A 666 11.95 -5.23 -19.80
C LEU A 666 13.32 -4.59 -19.48
N GLY A 667 13.64 -4.44 -18.18
CA GLY A 667 14.88 -3.83 -17.71
C GLY A 667 16.09 -4.75 -17.89
N ASP A 668 17.25 -4.15 -18.18
CA ASP A 668 18.54 -4.83 -18.16
C ASP A 668 18.99 -5.10 -16.72
N PRO A 669 19.03 -6.36 -16.26
CA PRO A 669 19.36 -6.70 -14.87
C PRO A 669 20.81 -6.35 -14.51
N THR A 670 21.71 -6.23 -15.50
CA THR A 670 23.13 -5.90 -15.29
C THR A 670 23.38 -4.40 -15.20
N GLY A 671 22.41 -3.57 -15.63
CA GLY A 671 22.58 -2.11 -15.72
C GLY A 671 23.57 -1.64 -16.79
N VAL A 672 24.21 -2.54 -17.56
CA VAL A 672 25.25 -2.21 -18.56
C VAL A 672 24.70 -1.31 -19.67
N ARG A 673 23.46 -1.53 -20.12
CA ARG A 673 22.80 -0.68 -21.13
C ARG A 673 22.62 0.75 -20.62
N HIS A 674 22.21 0.90 -19.36
CA HIS A 674 22.08 2.20 -18.71
C HIS A 674 23.46 2.85 -18.53
N PHE A 675 24.46 2.08 -18.12
CA PHE A 675 25.84 2.53 -17.98
C PHE A 675 26.40 3.08 -19.29
N ARG A 676 26.27 2.33 -20.40
CA ARG A 676 26.72 2.78 -21.73
C ARG A 676 26.02 4.05 -22.19
N ARG A 677 24.70 4.17 -21.97
CA ARG A 677 23.95 5.39 -22.30
C ARG A 677 24.40 6.59 -21.47
N TYR A 678 24.77 6.38 -20.21
CA TYR A 678 25.18 7.46 -19.31
C TYR A 678 26.64 7.89 -19.51
N TYR A 679 27.57 6.95 -19.59
CA TYR A 679 29.01 7.21 -19.67
C TYR A 679 29.59 7.18 -21.09
N GLY A 680 28.85 6.68 -22.08
CA GLY A 680 29.33 6.54 -23.46
C GLY A 680 30.36 5.43 -23.68
N ARG A 681 30.59 4.57 -22.68
CA ARG A 681 31.59 3.48 -22.70
C ARG A 681 31.08 2.26 -21.92
N PRO A 682 31.59 1.03 -22.18
CA PRO A 682 31.27 -0.13 -21.34
C PRO A 682 31.86 0.01 -19.93
N PRO A 683 31.29 -0.66 -18.92
CA PRO A 683 31.92 -0.78 -17.60
C PRO A 683 33.21 -1.60 -17.73
N HIS A 684 34.17 -1.39 -16.82
CA HIS A 684 35.37 -2.24 -16.80
C HIS A 684 34.98 -3.68 -16.44
N GLN A 685 35.43 -4.60 -17.29
CA GLN A 685 35.31 -6.04 -17.14
C GLN A 685 36.71 -6.62 -16.89
N THR A 686 36.79 -7.77 -16.25
CA THR A 686 38.01 -8.58 -16.17
C THR A 686 38.51 -8.91 -17.59
N PRO A 687 39.83 -8.96 -17.85
CA PRO A 687 40.35 -9.79 -18.93
C PRO A 687 39.91 -11.22 -18.63
N ILE A 688 39.31 -11.90 -19.61
CA ILE A 688 38.89 -13.31 -19.50
C ILE A 688 40.10 -14.19 -19.27
#